data_AF-A0A914SL63-F1
#
_entry.id   AF-A0A914SL63-F1
#
_cell.length_a   1.000
_cell.length_b   1.000
_cell.length_c   1.000
_cell.angle_alpha   90.00
_cell.angle_beta   90.00
_cell.angle_gamma   90.00
#
_symmetry.space_group_name_H-M   'P 1'
#
loop_
_entity.id
_entity.type
_entity.pdbx_description
1 polymer ?
#
loop_
_entity_poly.entity_id
_entity_poly.type
_entity_poly.pdbx_seq_one_letter_code
_entity_poly.pdbx_strand_id
1 'polypeptide(L)'
;MSIFNSDFRAPLRLVKRVQFGILGPDEIKRMSVGLIEYSEIYENGKPKLGGLMDPRQGVIDKRSRCQTCAGNMNDCPGHFAHIELAKPVFHIGFLTKTLKILRCVCFYCSRLLIDKDSPKVKDVLSKTRGNYKKRLTMIYDLCKSKSCCEGDDGPEDGEEMLEDRINKGGCGRYQPTYRRTGIDINAEWKKNVNEDTQERKIVVTAEKVLEVFKAISDAECRILGLDPQFARPDWMICTVMPVPTLAVRPAVVTFGSARNQDDLTHKLSDIVKTNNQLKRNEQQGAAAHIIAEDIKLLQYHVATLVDNQIPGLPTATQKGGRPLKSVKQRLKGKEGRIRGNLMGKRVDFSARTVITPDPNLPIDTVGVPRTIAQNLTFPELVTPFNIDLLQDMVMRGDKSYPGAKYIIRENGERVDLRYHPRAADLHLQPGYRVERHMRDGDIIVFNRQPTLHKMSMMGHRVKVLPWSTFRMNLSVTTPYNADFDGDEMNLHLPQSLETRAEISEIAMVPRQLITPQANKPVMGIVQDTLCAVRMMTKRDIFIELPRLMDLLMYLPSWNGKIPQPAIMKPKPLWTGKQIFSLIIPGNVNVMRTHSTHPDNEDNSDKKWISPGDTRVLIENGVLLSGIICSKTVGRSAGNLLHVIALELGHEVAANFYSHIQTVVNAWLIAEGHTIGIGDTIADQQTYKEIQDTIRKAKDEVVEVIEKAHNDELEATPGNSLRQTFENSVNRILNDARDRTGSSAQKSLSEFNNFKSMVIACVGQQNVEGKRIPFGFRHRTLPHFIKDDYGPESRGFVENSYLAGLTPTEFFFHAMGGREGLIDTAVKTAETGYIQRRLIKAMESVMVNYDGTVRNSVGQLIQLRYGEDGLDGMWVENQTLPTMKLTNGLFEKKYHLDVNNDKELKKLYTDDVIRELKGNPDAQELLEVEWKQLVQDREMLRTIFPKGDAKIVLPCNLQRLIWNAQKIFHVDTRKPSDLHPQTIVEGLRKLSDRLVIVSGTDSISKQAQTNATLLMNILIRSTLCTKQVAETHKLNTEAFEWIIGEIESRFNQAIVQPGEMVGPLAAQSLGEPATQMTLNTFHYAGVSAKNVTLGVPRLKEIINVSKQPKTPSLTVFLMGETAKKAEAAKDVLCRLEHTTLRKVTANTSIYYDPKPTDTCIDEDREWVSLFYELDPRNVESVSPWLLRIELDRKR
;
A
#
# COMPACT_ATOMS: atom_id res chain seq x y z
N MET A 1 -30.11 11.98 -2.19
CA MET A 1 -30.30 12.22 -3.63
C MET A 1 -31.54 13.08 -3.85
N SER A 2 -31.42 14.40 -3.84
CA SER A 2 -32.54 15.36 -3.90
C SER A 2 -32.48 16.24 -5.16
N ILE A 3 -32.31 15.61 -6.34
CA ILE A 3 -32.24 16.36 -7.62
C ILE A 3 -33.62 16.49 -8.30
N PHE A 4 -34.65 15.78 -7.86
CA PHE A 4 -35.90 15.73 -8.63
C PHE A 4 -37.02 16.56 -7.99
N ASN A 5 -36.92 17.89 -8.17
CA ASN A 5 -38.05 18.83 -8.08
C ASN A 5 -38.82 18.95 -9.42
N SER A 6 -38.69 17.95 -10.29
CA SER A 6 -39.40 17.88 -11.58
C SER A 6 -40.02 16.49 -11.73
N ASP A 7 -41.29 16.45 -12.15
CA ASP A 7 -42.05 15.25 -12.49
C ASP A 7 -41.37 14.51 -13.67
N PHE A 8 -40.34 13.74 -13.37
CA PHE A 8 -39.70 12.87 -14.33
C PHE A 8 -40.57 11.63 -14.53
N ARG A 9 -41.23 11.53 -15.68
CA ARG A 9 -42.04 10.35 -16.06
C ARG A 9 -41.21 9.08 -16.31
N ALA A 10 -39.89 9.20 -16.47
CA ALA A 10 -39.01 8.08 -16.75
C ALA A 10 -38.62 7.33 -15.45
N PRO A 11 -38.63 5.99 -15.44
CA PRO A 11 -38.25 5.23 -14.26
C PRO A 11 -36.75 5.36 -13.97
N LEU A 12 -36.41 5.55 -12.68
CA LEU A 12 -35.02 5.58 -12.23
C LEU A 12 -34.35 4.21 -12.45
N ARG A 13 -33.19 4.19 -13.10
CA ARG A 13 -32.37 2.98 -13.32
C ARG A 13 -30.90 3.25 -13.05
N LEU A 14 -30.20 2.25 -12.52
CA LEU A 14 -28.75 2.27 -12.32
C LEU A 14 -28.01 1.82 -13.59
N VAL A 15 -26.90 2.46 -13.91
CA VAL A 15 -26.07 2.11 -15.07
C VAL A 15 -25.30 0.82 -14.78
N LYS A 16 -25.74 -0.29 -15.37
CA LYS A 16 -25.10 -1.62 -15.20
C LYS A 16 -23.88 -1.85 -16.11
N ARG A 17 -23.89 -1.23 -17.30
CA ARG A 17 -22.84 -1.40 -18.31
C ARG A 17 -22.65 -0.10 -19.07
N VAL A 18 -21.39 0.23 -19.37
CA VAL A 18 -21.02 1.34 -20.25
C VAL A 18 -20.39 0.76 -21.51
N GLN A 19 -21.02 0.98 -22.65
CA GLN A 19 -20.50 0.56 -23.96
C GLN A 19 -19.73 1.73 -24.59
N PHE A 20 -18.45 1.50 -24.89
CA PHE A 20 -17.65 2.46 -25.65
C PHE A 20 -17.78 2.22 -27.16
N GLY A 21 -17.68 3.29 -27.94
CA GLY A 21 -17.72 3.26 -29.40
C GLY A 21 -17.16 4.54 -30.01
N ILE A 22 -17.09 4.57 -31.33
CA ILE A 22 -16.77 5.75 -32.14
C ILE A 22 -18.08 6.20 -32.77
N LEU A 23 -18.41 7.49 -32.65
CA LEU A 23 -19.64 8.03 -33.23
C LEU A 23 -19.51 8.06 -34.76
N GLY A 24 -20.46 7.44 -35.45
CA GLY A 24 -20.57 7.55 -36.90
C GLY A 24 -21.04 8.94 -37.33
N PRO A 25 -20.69 9.42 -38.53
CA PRO A 25 -21.13 10.74 -39.02
C PRO A 25 -22.66 10.86 -39.08
N ASP A 26 -23.36 9.79 -39.46
CA ASP A 26 -24.83 9.77 -39.53
C ASP A 26 -25.47 9.85 -38.13
N GLU A 27 -24.85 9.20 -37.15
CA GLU A 27 -25.28 9.27 -35.76
C GLU A 27 -25.09 10.68 -35.19
N ILE A 28 -23.94 11.32 -35.48
CA ILE A 28 -23.65 12.71 -35.09
C ILE A 28 -24.70 13.67 -35.67
N LYS A 29 -25.08 13.52 -36.94
CA LYS A 29 -26.13 14.34 -37.54
C LYS A 29 -27.49 14.09 -36.89
N ARG A 30 -27.84 12.81 -36.66
CA ARG A 30 -29.13 12.42 -36.07
C ARG A 30 -29.30 12.91 -34.63
N MET A 31 -28.22 12.92 -33.83
CA MET A 31 -28.26 13.41 -32.45
C MET A 31 -28.20 14.94 -32.33
N SER A 32 -27.88 15.64 -33.42
CA SER A 32 -27.62 17.07 -33.42
C SER A 32 -28.89 17.91 -33.45
N VAL A 33 -28.94 18.99 -32.67
CA VAL A 33 -30.07 19.94 -32.68
C VAL A 33 -30.02 20.96 -33.81
N GLY A 34 -28.88 21.08 -34.49
CA GLY A 34 -28.70 22.04 -35.57
C GLY A 34 -27.29 22.06 -36.15
N LEU A 35 -27.20 22.54 -37.39
CA LEU A 35 -25.96 22.82 -38.10
C LEU A 35 -25.38 24.17 -37.63
N ILE A 36 -24.06 24.23 -37.45
CA ILE A 36 -23.34 25.48 -37.14
C ILE A 36 -22.62 25.98 -38.38
N GLU A 37 -23.07 27.13 -38.87
CA GLU A 37 -22.59 27.75 -40.11
C GLU A 37 -21.85 29.06 -39.83
N TYR A 38 -22.19 29.74 -38.74
CA TYR A 38 -21.67 31.07 -38.44
C TYR A 38 -20.62 31.05 -37.32
N SER A 39 -19.52 31.78 -37.54
CA SER A 39 -18.49 31.99 -36.52
C SER A 39 -18.89 33.08 -35.53
N GLU A 40 -19.80 33.99 -35.93
CA GLU A 40 -20.32 35.04 -35.07
C GLU A 40 -21.24 34.45 -33.99
N ILE A 41 -21.17 35.06 -32.82
CA ILE A 41 -21.84 34.56 -31.62
C ILE A 41 -23.19 35.25 -31.40
N TYR A 42 -23.25 36.56 -31.67
CA TYR A 42 -24.43 37.38 -31.47
C TYR A 42 -24.76 38.16 -32.75
N GLU A 43 -26.04 38.41 -32.94
CA GLU A 43 -26.60 39.28 -33.98
C GLU A 43 -27.64 40.18 -33.30
N ASN A 44 -27.49 41.49 -33.43
CA ASN A 44 -28.38 42.49 -32.80
C ASN A 44 -28.61 42.28 -31.28
N GLY A 45 -27.56 41.90 -30.56
CA GLY A 45 -27.61 41.66 -29.10
C GLY A 45 -28.25 40.34 -28.66
N LYS A 46 -28.75 39.52 -29.60
CA LYS A 46 -29.28 38.18 -29.32
C LYS A 46 -28.32 37.09 -29.83
N PRO A 47 -28.26 35.91 -29.21
CA PRO A 47 -27.45 34.81 -29.72
C PRO A 47 -27.91 34.41 -31.13
N LYS A 48 -26.97 34.25 -32.06
CA LYS A 48 -27.26 33.95 -33.48
C LYS A 48 -27.70 32.50 -33.66
N LEU A 49 -28.80 32.27 -34.38
CA LEU A 49 -29.22 30.92 -34.79
C LEU A 49 -28.23 30.34 -35.81
N GLY A 50 -27.85 29.07 -35.64
CA GLY A 50 -26.78 28.47 -36.46
C GLY A 50 -25.37 29.02 -36.13
N GLY A 51 -25.23 29.83 -35.08
CA GLY A 51 -23.95 30.30 -34.54
C GLY A 51 -23.46 29.48 -33.35
N LEU A 52 -22.25 29.75 -32.87
CA LEU A 52 -21.63 28.98 -31.78
C LEU A 52 -22.34 29.12 -30.41
N MET A 53 -23.25 30.07 -30.24
CA MET A 53 -24.09 30.22 -29.04
C MET A 53 -25.57 30.03 -29.33
N ASP A 54 -25.90 29.16 -30.30
CA ASP A 54 -27.28 28.84 -30.65
C ASP A 54 -28.10 28.47 -29.39
N PRO A 55 -29.23 29.13 -29.13
CA PRO A 55 -30.07 28.90 -27.95
C PRO A 55 -30.68 27.50 -27.86
N ARG A 56 -30.63 26.70 -28.95
CA ARG A 56 -31.01 25.29 -28.98
C ARG A 56 -29.96 24.37 -28.34
N GLN A 57 -28.69 24.79 -28.28
CA GLN A 57 -27.61 24.00 -27.66
C GLN A 57 -27.61 24.01 -26.13
N GLY A 58 -28.41 24.89 -25.52
CA GLY A 58 -28.52 25.03 -24.08
C GLY A 58 -28.69 26.47 -23.65
N VAL A 59 -28.65 26.70 -22.35
CA VAL A 59 -28.89 28.01 -21.75
C VAL A 59 -27.77 28.37 -20.77
N ILE A 60 -27.29 29.61 -20.82
CA ILE A 60 -26.23 30.13 -19.94
C ILE A 60 -26.75 31.21 -18.98
N ASP A 61 -27.82 31.91 -19.36
CA ASP A 61 -28.41 32.94 -18.51
C ASP A 61 -29.51 32.34 -17.62
N LYS A 62 -29.46 32.67 -16.32
CA LYS A 62 -30.36 32.14 -15.28
C LYS A 62 -31.83 32.46 -15.55
N ARG A 63 -32.13 33.56 -16.25
CA ARG A 63 -33.50 33.99 -16.54
C ARG A 63 -34.08 33.36 -17.80
N SER A 64 -33.22 32.89 -18.70
CA SER A 64 -33.65 32.27 -19.96
C SER A 64 -33.90 30.78 -19.78
N ARG A 65 -34.69 30.19 -20.70
CA ARG A 65 -34.92 28.76 -20.80
C ARG A 65 -34.36 28.23 -22.11
N CYS A 66 -33.96 26.95 -22.12
CA CYS A 66 -33.48 26.31 -23.34
C CYS A 66 -34.62 26.14 -24.35
N GLN A 67 -34.37 26.42 -25.63
CA GLN A 67 -35.39 26.27 -26.68
C GLN A 67 -35.72 24.80 -26.99
N THR A 68 -34.85 23.85 -26.63
CA THR A 68 -35.00 22.43 -26.96
C THR A 68 -35.74 21.66 -25.85
N CYS A 69 -35.31 21.80 -24.59
CA CYS A 69 -35.88 21.04 -23.47
C CYS A 69 -36.70 21.88 -22.48
N ALA A 70 -36.81 23.20 -22.69
CA ALA A 70 -37.47 24.15 -21.77
C ALA A 70 -36.91 24.20 -20.34
N GLY A 71 -35.81 23.48 -20.06
CA GLY A 71 -35.13 23.47 -18.77
C GLY A 71 -34.43 24.81 -18.47
N ASN A 72 -34.24 25.06 -17.18
CA ASN A 72 -33.39 26.16 -16.69
C ASN A 72 -31.89 25.79 -16.81
N MET A 73 -31.00 26.67 -16.36
CA MET A 73 -29.54 26.46 -16.44
C MET A 73 -29.03 25.23 -15.67
N ASN A 74 -29.67 24.85 -14.56
CA ASN A 74 -29.25 23.73 -13.73
C ASN A 74 -29.82 22.38 -14.22
N ASP A 75 -31.03 22.41 -14.75
CA ASP A 75 -31.78 21.21 -15.17
C ASP A 75 -31.47 20.82 -16.62
N CYS A 76 -31.10 21.78 -17.47
CA CYS A 76 -30.75 21.53 -18.87
C CYS A 76 -29.36 20.86 -18.97
N PRO A 77 -29.24 19.65 -19.53
CA PRO A 77 -27.94 19.00 -19.73
C PRO A 77 -27.12 19.64 -20.87
N GLY A 78 -27.76 20.48 -21.69
CA GLY A 78 -27.25 20.97 -22.97
C GLY A 78 -27.44 19.94 -24.09
N HIS A 79 -27.43 20.42 -25.33
CA HIS A 79 -27.67 19.62 -26.53
C HIS A 79 -26.56 19.82 -27.57
N PHE A 80 -26.11 18.73 -28.18
CA PHE A 80 -25.03 18.77 -29.17
C PHE A 80 -25.50 19.38 -30.47
N ALA A 81 -24.64 20.17 -31.10
CA ALA A 81 -24.78 20.60 -32.48
C ALA A 81 -23.72 19.91 -33.35
N HIS A 82 -23.68 20.17 -34.65
CA HIS A 82 -22.64 19.60 -35.53
C HIS A 82 -22.12 20.63 -36.54
N ILE A 83 -20.91 20.37 -37.05
CA ILE A 83 -20.29 21.07 -38.18
C ILE A 83 -20.00 20.04 -39.27
N GLU A 84 -20.45 20.33 -40.49
CA GLU A 84 -20.08 19.56 -41.67
C GLU A 84 -18.80 20.12 -42.27
N LEU A 85 -17.74 19.30 -42.25
CA LEU A 85 -16.45 19.70 -42.81
C LEU A 85 -16.51 19.66 -44.34
N ALA A 86 -15.85 20.62 -44.99
CA ALA A 86 -15.78 20.71 -46.45
C ALA A 86 -15.03 19.50 -47.05
N LYS A 87 -13.97 19.06 -46.36
CA LYS A 87 -13.19 17.87 -46.69
C LYS A 87 -13.01 16.98 -45.46
N PRO A 88 -12.85 15.66 -45.63
CA PRO A 88 -12.51 14.76 -44.53
C PRO A 88 -11.16 15.12 -43.90
N VAL A 89 -11.06 14.99 -42.59
CA VAL A 89 -9.88 15.36 -41.80
C VAL A 89 -9.47 14.19 -40.90
N PHE A 90 -8.18 13.95 -40.71
CA PHE A 90 -7.70 12.94 -39.79
C PHE A 90 -7.97 13.34 -38.33
N HIS A 91 -8.57 12.42 -37.57
CA HIS A 91 -8.66 12.59 -36.13
C HIS A 91 -7.34 12.24 -35.45
N ILE A 92 -6.68 13.22 -34.82
CA ILE A 92 -5.33 13.06 -34.25
C ILE A 92 -5.23 11.91 -33.23
N GLY A 93 -6.30 11.67 -32.47
CA GLY A 93 -6.36 10.58 -31.49
C GLY A 93 -6.36 9.18 -32.12
N PHE A 94 -6.84 9.05 -33.37
CA PHE A 94 -6.93 7.78 -34.08
C PHE A 94 -5.85 7.60 -35.15
N LEU A 95 -5.10 8.64 -35.50
CA LEU A 95 -4.09 8.62 -36.57
C LEU A 95 -3.11 7.42 -36.48
N THR A 96 -2.64 7.07 -35.28
CA THR A 96 -1.76 5.89 -35.08
C THR A 96 -2.49 4.58 -35.38
N LYS A 97 -3.79 4.48 -35.10
CA LYS A 97 -4.61 3.32 -35.44
C LYS A 97 -4.98 3.28 -36.92
N THR A 98 -5.34 4.41 -37.52
CA THR A 98 -5.52 4.57 -38.96
C THR A 98 -4.31 4.02 -39.72
N LEU A 99 -3.09 4.41 -39.33
CA LEU A 99 -1.85 3.90 -39.94
C LEU A 99 -1.65 2.38 -39.79
N LYS A 100 -2.04 1.81 -38.64
CA LYS A 100 -1.94 0.36 -38.45
C LYS A 100 -2.93 -0.38 -39.34
N ILE A 101 -4.16 0.12 -39.47
CA ILE A 101 -5.21 -0.49 -40.30
C ILE A 101 -4.82 -0.39 -41.77
N LEU A 102 -4.34 0.76 -42.25
CA LEU A 102 -3.83 0.94 -43.62
C LEU A 102 -2.72 -0.03 -43.98
N ARG A 103 -1.89 -0.45 -43.01
CA ARG A 103 -0.84 -1.48 -43.22
C ARG A 103 -1.37 -2.92 -43.17
N CYS A 104 -2.63 -3.12 -42.80
CA CYS A 104 -3.26 -4.44 -42.73
C CYS A 104 -4.14 -4.75 -43.93
N VAL A 105 -4.70 -3.71 -44.57
CA VAL A 105 -5.60 -3.82 -45.72
C VAL A 105 -4.90 -3.34 -46.98
N CYS A 106 -5.34 -3.85 -48.12
CA CYS A 106 -4.84 -3.44 -49.42
C CYS A 106 -5.30 -2.01 -49.74
N PHE A 107 -4.38 -1.16 -50.19
CA PHE A 107 -4.64 0.23 -50.55
C PHE A 107 -5.66 0.41 -51.69
N TYR A 108 -5.81 -0.59 -52.55
CA TYR A 108 -6.72 -0.56 -53.71
C TYR A 108 -8.03 -1.31 -53.45
N CYS A 109 -7.98 -2.64 -53.25
CA CYS A 109 -9.20 -3.45 -53.07
C CYS A 109 -9.73 -3.52 -51.63
N SER A 110 -9.05 -2.91 -50.64
CA SER A 110 -9.46 -2.85 -49.23
C SER A 110 -9.61 -4.19 -48.49
N ARG A 111 -9.29 -5.31 -49.14
CA ARG A 111 -9.22 -6.65 -48.52
C ARG A 111 -8.03 -6.75 -47.58
N LEU A 112 -8.11 -7.66 -46.61
CA LEU A 112 -6.99 -7.97 -45.71
C LEU A 112 -5.81 -8.52 -46.52
N LEU A 113 -4.58 -8.07 -46.24
CA LEU A 113 -3.37 -8.53 -46.95
C LEU A 113 -2.96 -9.97 -46.64
N ILE A 114 -3.61 -10.58 -45.65
CA ILE A 114 -3.42 -11.98 -45.28
C ILE A 114 -4.73 -12.70 -45.51
N ASP A 115 -4.63 -13.96 -45.92
CA ASP A 115 -5.80 -14.81 -46.10
C ASP A 115 -6.51 -15.06 -44.75
N LYS A 116 -7.84 -14.96 -44.78
CA LYS A 116 -8.73 -15.17 -43.64
C LYS A 116 -8.66 -16.61 -43.16
N ASP A 117 -8.43 -17.54 -44.08
CA ASP A 117 -8.39 -18.96 -43.81
C ASP A 117 -7.02 -19.50 -43.42
N SER A 118 -6.00 -18.64 -43.42
CA SER A 118 -4.65 -18.99 -43.01
C SER A 118 -4.63 -19.62 -41.60
N PRO A 119 -3.93 -20.75 -41.40
CA PRO A 119 -3.79 -21.39 -40.08
C PRO A 119 -3.27 -20.44 -39.01
N LYS A 120 -2.39 -19.51 -39.38
CA LYS A 120 -1.84 -18.48 -38.47
C LYS A 120 -2.91 -17.49 -38.00
N VAL A 121 -3.85 -17.12 -38.87
CA VAL A 121 -4.94 -16.21 -38.50
C VAL A 121 -5.94 -16.92 -37.61
N LYS A 122 -6.31 -18.17 -37.92
CA LYS A 122 -7.16 -19.01 -37.07
C LYS A 122 -6.55 -19.21 -35.68
N ASP A 123 -5.24 -19.46 -35.61
CA ASP A 123 -4.49 -19.55 -34.35
C ASP A 123 -4.52 -18.21 -33.57
N VAL A 124 -4.26 -17.08 -34.23
CA VAL A 124 -4.38 -15.75 -33.60
C VAL A 124 -5.79 -15.48 -33.07
N LEU A 125 -6.84 -15.84 -33.81
CA LEU A 125 -8.23 -15.67 -33.38
C LEU A 125 -8.52 -16.51 -32.14
N SER A 126 -8.02 -17.74 -32.07
CA SER A 126 -8.16 -18.61 -30.89
C SER A 126 -7.45 -18.03 -29.66
N LYS A 127 -6.18 -17.61 -29.81
CA LYS A 127 -5.34 -17.05 -28.75
C LYS A 127 -5.80 -15.68 -28.24
N THR A 128 -6.60 -14.96 -29.02
CA THR A 128 -7.03 -13.58 -28.73
C THR A 128 -8.53 -13.44 -28.50
N ARG A 129 -9.23 -14.54 -28.18
CA ARG A 129 -10.65 -14.50 -27.81
C ARG A 129 -10.86 -13.53 -26.63
N GLY A 130 -11.75 -12.55 -26.80
CA GLY A 130 -12.01 -11.50 -25.81
C GLY A 130 -10.96 -10.38 -25.70
N ASN A 131 -9.84 -10.45 -26.43
CA ASN A 131 -8.78 -9.42 -26.41
C ASN A 131 -8.51 -8.83 -27.81
N TYR A 132 -9.42 -7.97 -28.25
CA TYR A 132 -9.40 -7.32 -29.56
C TYR A 132 -8.16 -6.45 -29.82
N LYS A 133 -7.58 -5.82 -28.78
CA LYS A 133 -6.36 -5.00 -28.93
C LYS A 133 -5.13 -5.86 -29.24
N LYS A 134 -4.98 -7.01 -28.57
CA LYS A 134 -3.89 -7.95 -28.82
C LYS A 134 -4.02 -8.55 -30.21
N ARG A 135 -5.26 -8.89 -30.62
CA ARG A 135 -5.58 -9.34 -31.98
C ARG A 135 -5.09 -8.38 -33.06
N LEU A 136 -5.47 -7.11 -32.99
CA LEU A 136 -5.03 -6.11 -33.95
C LEU A 136 -3.51 -5.98 -34.02
N THR A 137 -2.80 -6.18 -32.90
CA THR A 137 -1.33 -6.12 -32.88
C THR A 137 -0.71 -7.31 -33.60
N MET A 138 -1.20 -8.53 -33.33
CA MET A 138 -0.71 -9.75 -33.99
C MET A 138 -1.00 -9.75 -35.48
N ILE A 139 -2.22 -9.38 -35.88
CA ILE A 139 -2.60 -9.27 -37.30
C ILE A 139 -1.74 -8.22 -38.00
N TYR A 140 -1.55 -7.05 -37.36
CA TYR A 140 -0.65 -6.02 -37.86
C TYR A 140 0.79 -6.52 -38.06
N ASP A 141 1.33 -7.30 -37.12
CA ASP A 141 2.69 -7.84 -37.24
C ASP A 141 2.83 -8.89 -38.35
N LEU A 142 1.74 -9.59 -38.70
CA LEU A 142 1.68 -10.49 -39.86
C LEU A 142 1.53 -9.73 -41.18
N CYS A 143 0.70 -8.69 -41.24
CA CYS A 143 0.47 -7.93 -42.46
C CYS A 143 1.63 -6.98 -42.82
N LYS A 144 2.34 -6.42 -41.83
CA LYS A 144 3.37 -5.38 -42.08
C LYS A 144 4.52 -5.83 -42.99
N SER A 145 4.77 -7.14 -43.10
CA SER A 145 5.82 -7.72 -43.95
C SER A 145 5.35 -7.99 -45.39
N LYS A 146 4.04 -7.98 -45.64
CA LYS A 146 3.47 -8.20 -46.97
C LYS A 146 3.58 -6.92 -47.79
N SER A 147 4.23 -7.03 -48.95
CA SER A 147 4.45 -5.92 -49.90
C SER A 147 3.58 -6.00 -51.15
N CYS A 148 2.78 -7.05 -51.28
CA CYS A 148 1.87 -7.27 -52.40
C CYS A 148 0.55 -7.84 -51.88
N CYS A 149 -0.56 -7.48 -52.50
CA CYS A 149 -1.86 -8.11 -52.27
C CYS A 149 -1.92 -9.37 -53.13
N GLU A 150 -1.73 -10.55 -52.53
CA GLU A 150 -1.71 -11.84 -53.24
C GLU A 150 -3.04 -12.07 -53.97
N GLY A 151 -3.04 -11.86 -55.28
CA GLY A 151 -4.16 -12.16 -56.18
C GLY A 151 -4.03 -13.53 -56.81
N ASP A 152 -5.08 -13.93 -57.52
CA ASP A 152 -5.08 -15.11 -58.37
C ASP A 152 -4.28 -14.76 -59.63
N ASP A 153 -3.10 -15.35 -59.80
CA ASP A 153 -2.44 -15.35 -61.10
C ASP A 153 -3.30 -16.23 -62.01
N GLY A 154 -3.84 -15.65 -63.09
CA GLY A 154 -4.62 -16.39 -64.10
C GLY A 154 -3.82 -17.60 -64.65
N PRO A 155 -4.49 -18.55 -65.32
CA PRO A 155 -3.84 -19.78 -65.74
C PRO A 155 -2.65 -19.48 -66.66
N GLU A 156 -1.44 -19.79 -66.20
CA GLU A 156 -0.33 -20.06 -67.12
C GLU A 156 -0.69 -21.36 -67.84
N ASP A 157 -0.79 -21.27 -69.17
CA ASP A 157 -1.09 -22.41 -70.04
C ASP A 157 -0.07 -23.53 -69.81
N GLY A 158 -0.55 -24.65 -69.28
CA GLY A 158 0.13 -25.93 -69.27
C GLY A 158 0.67 -26.36 -67.91
N GLU A 159 -0.19 -26.91 -67.05
CA GLU A 159 0.07 -28.15 -66.32
C GLU A 159 -1.19 -28.62 -65.55
N GLU A 160 -1.34 -29.94 -65.48
CA GLU A 160 -2.56 -30.68 -65.19
C GLU A 160 -3.20 -30.41 -63.81
N MET A 161 -4.51 -30.67 -63.77
CA MET A 161 -5.38 -30.54 -62.60
C MET A 161 -4.88 -31.35 -61.39
N LEU A 162 -4.50 -30.64 -60.32
CA LEU A 162 -4.51 -31.15 -58.95
C LEU A 162 -5.48 -30.30 -58.12
N GLU A 163 -6.38 -31.00 -57.43
CA GLU A 163 -7.49 -30.50 -56.64
C GLU A 163 -7.03 -29.57 -55.48
N ASP A 164 -7.91 -28.62 -55.12
CA ASP A 164 -7.83 -27.65 -54.01
C ASP A 164 -6.88 -26.44 -54.12
N ARG A 165 -6.92 -25.70 -55.26
CA ARG A 165 -6.44 -24.29 -55.25
C ARG A 165 -7.43 -23.41 -54.47
N ILE A 166 -7.07 -23.10 -53.22
CA ILE A 166 -7.77 -22.11 -52.38
C ILE A 166 -7.84 -20.78 -53.12
N ASN A 167 -9.06 -20.30 -53.36
CA ASN A 167 -9.39 -19.10 -54.11
C ASN A 167 -8.80 -17.83 -53.43
N LYS A 168 -7.60 -17.39 -53.84
CA LYS A 168 -6.89 -16.25 -53.23
C LYS A 168 -7.39 -14.93 -53.83
N GLY A 169 -8.45 -14.37 -53.24
CA GLY A 169 -9.13 -13.19 -53.77
C GLY A 169 -8.40 -11.83 -53.65
N GLY A 170 -7.07 -11.71 -53.68
CA GLY A 170 -6.41 -10.40 -53.73
C GLY A 170 -6.43 -9.76 -55.12
N CYS A 171 -5.95 -8.52 -55.24
CA CYS A 171 -5.94 -7.78 -56.51
C CYS A 171 -4.56 -7.73 -57.20
N GLY A 172 -3.56 -8.48 -56.73
CA GLY A 172 -2.21 -8.55 -57.32
C GLY A 172 -1.32 -7.31 -57.16
N ARG A 173 -1.85 -6.18 -56.65
CA ARG A 173 -1.13 -4.89 -56.63
C ARG A 173 -0.15 -4.74 -55.46
N TYR A 174 0.96 -4.07 -55.74
CA TYR A 174 1.99 -3.76 -54.75
C TYR A 174 1.53 -2.71 -53.73
N GLN A 175 1.89 -2.94 -52.46
CA GLN A 175 1.47 -2.11 -51.34
C GLN A 175 2.53 -1.07 -50.97
N PRO A 176 2.12 0.18 -50.69
CA PRO A 176 3.03 1.20 -50.24
C PRO A 176 3.48 0.98 -48.79
N THR A 177 4.65 1.51 -48.48
CA THR A 177 5.08 1.72 -47.09
C THR A 177 4.63 3.09 -46.61
N TYR A 178 3.84 3.13 -45.55
CA TYR A 178 3.34 4.39 -44.99
C TYR A 178 4.31 4.98 -43.96
N ARG A 179 4.61 6.28 -44.06
CA ARG A 179 5.37 7.06 -43.06
C ARG A 179 4.55 8.25 -42.59
N ARG A 180 4.64 8.58 -41.31
CA ARG A 180 3.98 9.76 -40.71
C ARG A 180 4.99 10.90 -40.60
N THR A 181 4.61 12.07 -41.08
CA THR A 181 5.37 13.33 -40.92
C THR A 181 4.45 14.38 -40.32
N GLY A 182 4.56 14.62 -39.00
CA GLY A 182 3.64 15.51 -38.29
C GLY A 182 2.21 14.96 -38.24
N ILE A 183 1.28 15.61 -38.97
CA ILE A 183 -0.12 15.17 -39.14
C ILE A 183 -0.31 14.39 -40.45
N ASP A 184 0.58 14.58 -41.41
CA ASP A 184 0.45 14.03 -42.76
C ASP A 184 0.93 12.56 -42.82
N ILE A 185 0.33 11.80 -43.73
CA ILE A 185 0.70 10.42 -44.04
C ILE A 185 1.25 10.39 -45.46
N ASN A 186 2.48 9.91 -45.62
CA ASN A 186 3.11 9.69 -46.92
C ASN A 186 3.14 8.20 -47.24
N ALA A 187 2.72 7.82 -48.44
CA ALA A 187 2.85 6.48 -48.98
C ALA A 187 4.05 6.42 -49.94
N GLU A 188 4.93 5.45 -49.77
CA GLU A 188 6.14 5.27 -50.57
C GLU A 188 6.24 3.83 -51.08
N TRP A 189 6.29 3.65 -52.40
CA TRP A 189 6.57 2.37 -53.05
C TRP A 189 8.08 2.28 -53.30
N LYS A 190 8.74 1.34 -52.61
CA LYS A 190 10.22 1.27 -52.59
C LYS A 190 10.83 0.70 -53.88
N LYS A 191 10.25 -0.40 -54.37
CA LYS A 191 10.76 -1.14 -55.54
C LYS A 191 10.02 -0.80 -56.82
N ASN A 192 8.74 -0.45 -56.69
CA ASN A 192 7.82 -0.20 -57.79
C ASN A 192 7.29 1.22 -57.72
N VAL A 193 6.52 1.61 -58.72
CA VAL A 193 5.87 2.91 -58.79
C VAL A 193 4.39 2.72 -58.47
N ASN A 194 3.71 3.75 -57.97
CA ASN A 194 2.25 3.68 -57.84
C ASN A 194 1.64 3.52 -59.24
N GLU A 195 0.85 2.45 -59.44
CA GLU A 195 0.21 2.14 -60.72
C GLU A 195 -0.75 3.25 -61.19
N ASP A 196 -1.38 3.98 -60.26
CA ASP A 196 -2.34 5.03 -60.60
C ASP A 196 -1.68 6.38 -60.92
N THR A 197 -0.60 6.76 -60.21
CA THR A 197 0.02 8.11 -60.32
C THR A 197 1.39 8.11 -60.99
N GLN A 198 2.01 6.96 -61.24
CA GLN A 198 3.39 6.84 -61.73
C GLN A 198 4.42 7.59 -60.86
N GLU A 199 4.10 7.84 -59.58
CA GLU A 199 5.00 8.45 -58.60
C GLU A 199 5.43 7.43 -57.55
N ARG A 200 6.69 7.49 -57.10
CA ARG A 200 7.20 6.62 -56.03
C ARG A 200 6.70 7.02 -54.65
N LYS A 201 6.33 8.29 -54.44
CA LYS A 201 5.93 8.82 -53.15
C LYS A 201 4.78 9.79 -53.32
N ILE A 202 3.69 9.55 -52.61
CA ILE A 202 2.50 10.41 -52.60
C ILE A 202 2.11 10.77 -51.16
N VAL A 203 1.47 11.92 -50.99
CA VAL A 203 0.80 12.28 -49.73
C VAL A 203 -0.60 11.67 -49.77
N VAL A 204 -0.93 10.84 -48.78
CA VAL A 204 -2.23 10.18 -48.71
C VAL A 204 -3.24 11.13 -48.06
N THR A 205 -4.24 11.54 -48.83
CA THR A 205 -5.33 12.39 -48.34
C THR A 205 -6.27 11.61 -47.42
N ALA A 206 -6.91 12.30 -46.48
CA ALA A 206 -7.90 11.69 -45.58
C ALA A 206 -9.12 11.14 -46.33
N GLU A 207 -9.48 11.76 -47.45
CA GLU A 207 -10.52 11.30 -48.37
C GLU A 207 -10.17 9.92 -48.96
N LYS A 208 -8.94 9.73 -49.44
CA LYS A 208 -8.52 8.43 -49.96
C LYS A 208 -8.55 7.33 -48.89
N VAL A 209 -8.15 7.65 -47.66
CA VAL A 209 -8.24 6.70 -46.55
C VAL A 209 -9.68 6.35 -46.20
N LEU A 210 -10.59 7.33 -46.27
CA LEU A 210 -12.01 7.12 -46.02
C LEU A 210 -12.63 6.17 -47.05
N GLU A 211 -12.29 6.30 -48.33
CA GLU A 211 -12.72 5.37 -49.40
C GLU A 211 -12.28 3.94 -49.09
N VAL A 212 -10.99 3.76 -48.79
CA VAL A 212 -10.42 2.44 -48.45
C VAL A 212 -11.14 1.85 -47.24
N PHE A 213 -11.35 2.65 -46.19
CA PHE A 213 -11.96 2.16 -44.95
C PHE A 213 -13.44 1.82 -45.11
N LYS A 214 -14.18 2.55 -45.94
CA LYS A 214 -15.59 2.23 -46.24
C LYS A 214 -15.75 0.92 -47.02
N ALA A 215 -14.76 0.56 -47.84
CA ALA A 215 -14.76 -0.66 -48.63
C ALA A 215 -14.35 -1.92 -47.83
N ILE A 216 -13.86 -1.78 -46.59
CA ILE A 216 -13.54 -2.92 -45.71
C ILE A 216 -14.83 -3.65 -45.31
N SER A 217 -14.84 -4.98 -45.46
CA SER A 217 -15.99 -5.78 -45.05
C SER A 217 -16.12 -5.91 -43.53
N ASP A 218 -17.35 -6.08 -43.03
CA ASP A 218 -17.61 -6.25 -41.59
C ASP A 218 -16.94 -7.52 -41.02
N ALA A 219 -16.78 -8.57 -41.83
CA ALA A 219 -16.04 -9.77 -41.45
C ALA A 219 -14.55 -9.47 -41.22
N GLU A 220 -13.93 -8.67 -42.08
CA GLU A 220 -12.53 -8.24 -41.93
C GLU A 220 -12.34 -7.31 -40.74
N CYS A 221 -13.30 -6.44 -40.45
CA CYS A 221 -13.29 -5.62 -39.25
C CYS A 221 -13.18 -6.51 -37.99
N ARG A 222 -13.96 -7.58 -37.89
CA ARG A 222 -13.92 -8.51 -36.75
C ARG A 222 -12.57 -9.24 -36.63
N ILE A 223 -11.95 -9.59 -37.76
CA ILE A 223 -10.60 -10.21 -37.81
C ILE A 223 -9.54 -9.22 -37.37
N LEU A 224 -9.61 -7.97 -37.83
CA LEU A 224 -8.73 -6.87 -37.37
C LEU A 224 -8.89 -6.59 -35.87
N GLY A 225 -10.00 -7.01 -35.26
CA GLY A 225 -10.30 -6.74 -33.85
C GLY A 225 -11.07 -5.43 -33.65
N LEU A 226 -11.95 -5.10 -34.59
CA LEU A 226 -12.88 -3.98 -34.53
C LEU A 226 -14.31 -4.50 -34.61
N ASP A 227 -15.22 -3.87 -33.87
CA ASP A 227 -16.63 -4.18 -33.91
C ASP A 227 -17.32 -3.25 -34.92
N PRO A 228 -17.90 -3.77 -36.02
CA PRO A 228 -18.53 -2.93 -37.04
C PRO A 228 -19.75 -2.16 -36.51
N GLN A 229 -20.38 -2.61 -35.42
CA GLN A 229 -21.55 -1.93 -34.85
C GLN A 229 -21.15 -0.67 -34.05
N PHE A 230 -20.00 -0.70 -33.37
CA PHE A 230 -19.61 0.35 -32.43
C PHE A 230 -18.32 1.07 -32.78
N ALA A 231 -17.46 0.52 -33.64
CA ALA A 231 -16.13 1.05 -33.91
C ALA A 231 -15.64 0.71 -35.34
N ARG A 232 -16.42 1.12 -36.33
CA ARG A 232 -16.07 0.94 -37.74
C ARG A 232 -14.85 1.80 -38.14
N PRO A 233 -13.90 1.29 -38.96
CA PRO A 233 -12.67 2.02 -39.29
C PRO A 233 -12.88 3.39 -39.92
N ASP A 234 -13.87 3.53 -40.80
CA ASP A 234 -14.19 4.76 -41.52
C ASP A 234 -14.61 5.90 -40.59
N TRP A 235 -15.21 5.59 -39.43
CA TRP A 235 -15.59 6.58 -38.41
C TRP A 235 -14.37 7.20 -37.69
N MET A 236 -13.15 6.65 -37.88
CA MET A 236 -11.93 7.28 -37.37
C MET A 236 -11.53 8.53 -38.16
N ILE A 237 -12.10 8.74 -39.36
CA ILE A 237 -11.90 9.93 -40.18
C ILE A 237 -13.05 10.91 -39.91
N CYS A 238 -12.71 12.15 -39.56
CA CYS A 238 -13.70 13.16 -39.21
C CYS A 238 -14.26 13.79 -40.49
N THR A 239 -15.53 13.54 -40.78
CA THR A 239 -16.30 14.20 -41.86
C THR A 239 -17.33 15.15 -41.27
N VAL A 240 -17.97 14.74 -40.17
CA VAL A 240 -18.90 15.54 -39.38
C VAL A 240 -18.32 15.65 -37.97
N MET A 241 -18.14 16.88 -37.50
CA MET A 241 -17.60 17.13 -36.17
C MET A 241 -18.73 17.51 -35.20
N PRO A 242 -18.88 16.82 -34.05
CA PRO A 242 -19.84 17.21 -33.03
C PRO A 242 -19.36 18.48 -32.33
N VAL A 243 -20.26 19.45 -32.18
CA VAL A 243 -20.03 20.68 -31.42
C VAL A 243 -20.52 20.45 -29.99
N PRO A 244 -19.63 20.52 -28.99
CA PRO A 244 -20.01 20.31 -27.60
C PRO A 244 -20.98 21.39 -27.12
N THR A 245 -21.84 21.00 -26.18
CA THR A 245 -22.90 21.85 -25.63
C THR A 245 -22.36 23.05 -24.87
N LEU A 246 -23.20 24.05 -24.62
CA LEU A 246 -22.82 25.25 -23.87
C LEU A 246 -22.38 24.96 -22.42
N ALA A 247 -22.86 23.88 -21.82
CA ALA A 247 -22.44 23.45 -20.48
C ALA A 247 -20.97 22.98 -20.44
N VAL A 248 -20.44 22.46 -21.56
CA VAL A 248 -19.04 22.01 -21.67
C VAL A 248 -18.08 23.19 -21.89
N ARG A 249 -18.57 24.26 -22.52
CA ARG A 249 -17.81 25.47 -22.91
C ARG A 249 -18.51 26.74 -22.43
N PRO A 250 -18.64 26.95 -21.11
CA PRO A 250 -19.41 28.06 -20.55
C PRO A 250 -18.76 29.41 -20.86
N ALA A 251 -19.57 30.43 -21.11
CA ALA A 251 -19.12 31.81 -21.20
C ALA A 251 -19.06 32.44 -19.80
N VAL A 252 -17.97 33.12 -19.47
CA VAL A 252 -17.83 33.83 -18.20
C VAL A 252 -18.24 35.29 -18.40
N VAL A 253 -19.18 35.75 -17.59
CA VAL A 253 -19.65 37.14 -17.60
C VAL A 253 -19.05 37.87 -16.40
N THR A 254 -18.10 38.77 -16.65
CA THR A 254 -17.59 39.71 -15.65
C THR A 254 -18.56 40.88 -15.51
N PHE A 255 -18.85 41.29 -14.27
CA PHE A 255 -19.79 42.38 -13.99
C PHE A 255 -19.35 43.67 -14.71
N GLY A 256 -20.21 44.24 -15.57
CA GLY A 256 -19.93 45.47 -16.33
C GLY A 256 -19.00 45.32 -17.55
N SER A 257 -18.57 44.11 -17.93
CA SER A 257 -17.67 43.87 -19.07
C SER A 257 -18.26 42.93 -20.13
N ALA A 258 -17.61 42.87 -21.29
CA ALA A 258 -17.96 41.96 -22.38
C ALA A 258 -17.81 40.48 -21.95
N ARG A 259 -18.65 39.60 -22.52
CA ARG A 259 -18.67 38.17 -22.20
C ARG A 259 -17.40 37.48 -22.72
N ASN A 260 -16.57 36.95 -21.81
CA ASN A 260 -15.37 36.18 -22.16
C ASN A 260 -15.76 34.74 -22.50
N GLN A 261 -15.38 34.27 -23.68
CA GLN A 261 -15.70 32.93 -24.16
C GLN A 261 -14.66 31.91 -23.73
N ASP A 262 -15.09 30.65 -23.67
CA ASP A 262 -14.21 29.51 -23.39
C ASP A 262 -13.20 29.28 -24.53
N ASP A 263 -12.02 28.75 -24.18
CA ASP A 263 -10.95 28.42 -25.13
C ASP A 263 -11.42 27.49 -26.27
N LEU A 264 -12.35 26.55 -26.00
CA LEU A 264 -12.91 25.66 -27.03
C LEU A 264 -13.81 26.43 -27.99
N THR A 265 -14.58 27.41 -27.51
CA THR A 265 -15.44 28.25 -28.37
C THR A 265 -14.59 29.08 -29.33
N HIS A 266 -13.47 29.64 -28.86
CA HIS A 266 -12.52 30.32 -29.74
C HIS A 266 -11.98 29.40 -30.83
N LYS A 267 -11.57 28.18 -30.45
CA LYS A 267 -11.03 27.24 -31.44
C LYS A 267 -12.09 26.74 -32.44
N LEU A 268 -13.33 26.54 -31.99
CA LEU A 268 -14.46 26.19 -32.86
C LEU A 268 -14.76 27.33 -33.85
N SER A 269 -14.66 28.59 -33.42
CA SER A 269 -14.79 29.75 -34.33
C SER A 269 -13.74 29.71 -35.43
N ASP A 270 -12.48 29.40 -35.12
CA ASP A 270 -11.44 29.28 -36.14
C ASP A 270 -11.76 28.15 -37.13
N ILE A 271 -12.24 27.00 -36.63
CA ILE A 271 -12.63 25.86 -37.48
C ILE A 271 -13.75 26.26 -38.45
N VAL A 272 -14.81 26.92 -37.96
CA VAL A 272 -15.93 27.36 -38.81
C VAL A 272 -15.47 28.36 -39.87
N LYS A 273 -14.60 29.31 -39.51
CA LYS A 273 -14.03 30.29 -40.45
C LYS A 273 -13.24 29.62 -41.56
N THR A 274 -12.26 28.78 -41.21
CA THR A 274 -11.42 28.06 -42.20
C THR A 274 -12.26 27.11 -43.05
N ASN A 275 -13.25 26.43 -42.46
CA ASN A 275 -14.13 25.52 -43.18
C ASN A 275 -15.01 26.25 -44.22
N ASN A 276 -15.57 27.40 -43.86
CA ASN A 276 -16.37 28.22 -44.78
C ASN A 276 -15.51 28.85 -45.87
N GLN A 277 -14.29 29.27 -45.55
CA GLN A 277 -13.32 29.75 -46.52
C GLN A 277 -12.97 28.66 -47.54
N LEU A 278 -12.68 27.44 -47.07
CA LEU A 278 -12.41 26.29 -47.93
C LEU A 278 -13.60 25.97 -48.84
N LYS A 279 -14.84 25.94 -48.32
CA LYS A 279 -16.06 25.75 -49.14
C LYS A 279 -16.19 26.81 -50.23
N ARG A 280 -15.96 28.09 -49.91
CA ARG A 280 -16.04 29.19 -50.88
C ARG A 280 -14.95 29.09 -51.95
N ASN A 281 -13.72 28.80 -51.55
CA ASN A 281 -12.59 28.65 -52.47
C ASN A 281 -12.80 27.47 -53.43
N GLU A 282 -13.35 26.35 -52.93
CA GLU A 282 -13.69 25.19 -53.77
C GLU A 282 -14.83 25.52 -54.75
N GLN A 283 -15.89 26.22 -54.31
CA GLN A 283 -16.99 26.64 -55.18
C GLN A 283 -16.58 27.66 -56.25
N GLN A 284 -15.61 28.52 -55.95
CA GLN A 284 -15.07 29.52 -56.88
C GLN A 284 -14.02 28.95 -57.84
N GLY A 285 -13.67 27.66 -57.73
CA GLY A 285 -12.67 27.02 -58.58
C GLY A 285 -11.23 27.50 -58.31
N ALA A 286 -10.89 27.78 -57.05
CA ALA A 286 -9.54 28.20 -56.67
C ALA A 286 -8.47 27.16 -57.05
N ALA A 287 -7.23 27.62 -57.23
CA ALA A 287 -6.11 26.76 -57.59
C ALA A 287 -5.86 25.65 -56.55
N ALA A 288 -5.48 24.46 -57.02
CA ALA A 288 -5.32 23.27 -56.18
C ALA A 288 -4.34 23.44 -55.00
N HIS A 289 -3.30 24.27 -55.16
CA HIS A 289 -2.35 24.54 -54.08
C HIS A 289 -2.98 25.33 -52.91
N ILE A 290 -3.89 26.27 -53.21
CA ILE A 290 -4.61 27.07 -52.20
C ILE A 290 -5.54 26.15 -51.40
N ILE A 291 -6.27 25.28 -52.10
CA ILE A 291 -7.15 24.28 -51.48
C ILE A 291 -6.36 23.35 -50.56
N ALA A 292 -5.17 22.91 -50.99
CA ALA A 292 -4.30 22.06 -50.17
C ALA A 292 -3.81 22.76 -48.88
N GLU A 293 -3.48 24.06 -48.95
CA GLU A 293 -3.12 24.86 -47.77
C GLU A 293 -4.30 25.05 -46.82
N ASP A 294 -5.49 25.35 -47.33
CA ASP A 294 -6.71 25.50 -46.53
C ASP A 294 -7.10 24.17 -45.84
N ILE A 295 -6.95 23.04 -46.53
CA ILE A 295 -7.15 21.69 -45.94
C ILE A 295 -6.16 21.46 -44.80
N LYS A 296 -4.89 21.82 -44.99
CA LYS A 296 -3.84 21.66 -43.97
C LYS A 296 -4.12 22.54 -42.75
N LEU A 297 -4.61 23.76 -42.97
CA LEU A 297 -5.00 24.67 -41.90
C LEU A 297 -6.22 24.12 -41.14
N LEU A 298 -7.26 23.65 -41.84
CA LEU A 298 -8.41 23.00 -41.22
C LEU A 298 -8.00 21.79 -40.37
N GLN A 299 -7.13 20.93 -40.92
CA GLN A 299 -6.55 19.78 -40.22
C GLN A 299 -5.79 20.19 -38.96
N TYR A 300 -5.03 21.29 -39.00
CA TYR A 300 -4.36 21.84 -37.83
C TYR A 300 -5.35 22.30 -36.76
N HIS A 301 -6.40 23.04 -37.13
CA HIS A 301 -7.38 23.54 -36.16
C HIS A 301 -8.18 22.41 -35.51
N VAL A 302 -8.61 21.40 -36.28
CA VAL A 302 -9.30 20.22 -35.75
C VAL A 302 -8.38 19.39 -34.84
N ALA A 303 -7.10 19.20 -35.22
CA ALA A 303 -6.15 18.46 -34.40
C ALA A 303 -5.88 19.16 -33.05
N THR A 304 -5.65 20.49 -33.08
CA THR A 304 -5.33 21.27 -31.87
C THR A 304 -6.53 21.52 -30.95
N LEU A 305 -7.77 21.38 -31.44
CA LEU A 305 -8.98 21.31 -30.58
C LEU A 305 -8.93 20.11 -29.63
N VAL A 306 -8.53 18.95 -30.16
CA VAL A 306 -8.46 17.69 -29.40
C VAL A 306 -7.17 17.62 -28.57
N ASP A 307 -6.02 17.91 -29.18
CA ASP A 307 -4.70 17.87 -28.55
C ASP A 307 -3.82 19.03 -29.02
N ASN A 308 -3.54 19.97 -28.13
CA ASN A 308 -2.71 21.15 -28.45
C ASN A 308 -1.20 20.92 -28.22
N GLN A 309 -0.78 19.78 -27.66
CA GLN A 309 0.63 19.46 -27.37
C GLN A 309 1.16 18.36 -28.30
N ILE A 310 0.97 18.55 -29.61
CA ILE A 310 1.44 17.61 -30.63
C ILE A 310 2.92 17.91 -30.94
N PRO A 311 3.82 16.91 -30.85
CA PRO A 311 5.22 17.10 -31.19
C PRO A 311 5.40 17.54 -32.65
N GLY A 312 6.22 18.56 -32.89
CA GLY A 312 6.54 19.06 -34.23
C GLY A 312 5.52 20.01 -34.85
N LEU A 313 4.51 20.47 -34.09
CA LEU A 313 3.56 21.50 -34.51
C LEU A 313 3.58 22.70 -33.56
N PRO A 314 3.32 23.91 -34.07
CA PRO A 314 3.17 25.09 -33.22
C PRO A 314 1.92 24.97 -32.35
N THR A 315 2.05 25.31 -31.07
CA THR A 315 0.92 25.31 -30.13
C THR A 315 -0.04 26.45 -30.46
N ALA A 316 -1.33 26.16 -30.52
CA ALA A 316 -2.36 27.19 -30.69
C ALA A 316 -2.46 28.03 -29.41
N THR A 317 -2.26 29.34 -29.53
CA THR A 317 -2.27 30.30 -28.42
C THR A 317 -3.42 31.29 -28.56
N GLN A 318 -3.82 31.87 -27.44
CA GLN A 318 -4.71 33.03 -27.40
C GLN A 318 -3.91 34.30 -27.77
N LYS A 319 -4.59 35.43 -28.00
CA LYS A 319 -3.95 36.72 -28.34
C LYS A 319 -2.84 37.15 -27.36
N GLY A 320 -2.88 36.72 -26.10
CA GLY A 320 -1.85 36.98 -25.08
C GLY A 320 -0.74 35.92 -24.98
N GLY A 321 -0.55 35.05 -25.97
CA GLY A 321 0.51 34.03 -25.99
C GLY A 321 0.25 32.78 -25.12
N ARG A 322 -0.78 32.78 -24.26
CA ARG A 322 -1.19 31.62 -23.48
C ARG A 322 -1.69 30.49 -24.38
N PRO A 323 -1.20 29.23 -24.25
CA PRO A 323 -1.74 28.10 -25.00
C PRO A 323 -3.21 27.82 -24.67
N LEU A 324 -4.02 27.53 -25.69
CA LEU A 324 -5.42 27.14 -25.51
C LEU A 324 -5.53 25.76 -24.85
N LYS A 325 -6.48 25.59 -23.92
CA LYS A 325 -6.75 24.29 -23.28
C LYS A 325 -7.65 23.40 -24.16
N SER A 326 -7.02 22.43 -24.82
CA SER A 326 -7.67 21.37 -25.62
C SER A 326 -8.46 20.37 -24.77
N VAL A 327 -9.32 19.55 -25.42
CA VAL A 327 -10.13 18.53 -24.76
C VAL A 327 -9.28 17.52 -23.98
N LYS A 328 -8.19 17.02 -24.58
CA LYS A 328 -7.28 16.07 -23.92
C LYS A 328 -6.63 16.64 -22.66
N GLN A 329 -6.24 17.92 -22.69
CA GLN A 329 -5.64 18.60 -21.54
C GLN A 329 -6.64 18.80 -20.40
N ARG A 330 -7.94 18.98 -20.68
CA ARG A 330 -8.99 19.05 -19.65
C ARG A 330 -9.20 17.71 -18.94
N LEU A 331 -8.94 16.59 -19.60
CA LEU A 331 -9.13 15.24 -19.06
C LEU A 331 -7.87 14.71 -18.35
N LYS A 332 -6.69 14.98 -18.88
CA LYS A 332 -5.40 14.47 -18.38
C LYS A 332 -4.88 15.28 -17.18
N GLY A 333 -4.09 14.64 -16.32
CA GLY A 333 -3.31 15.31 -15.28
C GLY A 333 -3.86 15.13 -13.86
N LYS A 334 -3.26 15.84 -12.89
CA LYS A 334 -3.70 15.82 -11.48
C LYS A 334 -4.99 16.61 -11.29
N GLU A 335 -5.08 17.78 -11.91
CA GLU A 335 -6.25 18.67 -11.90
C GLU A 335 -7.22 18.40 -13.08
N GLY A 336 -6.92 17.42 -13.92
CA GLY A 336 -7.82 17.02 -15.01
C GLY A 336 -9.10 16.37 -14.45
N ARG A 337 -10.19 16.43 -15.22
CA ARG A 337 -11.54 16.02 -14.77
C ARG A 337 -11.59 14.63 -14.13
N ILE A 338 -10.90 13.64 -14.69
CA ILE A 338 -10.94 12.25 -14.18
C ILE A 338 -10.38 12.19 -12.76
N ARG A 339 -9.25 12.84 -12.49
CA ARG A 339 -8.61 12.76 -11.17
C ARG A 339 -9.14 13.82 -10.20
N GLY A 340 -9.32 15.05 -10.67
CA GLY A 340 -9.65 16.21 -9.83
C GLY A 340 -11.15 16.49 -9.65
N ASN A 341 -12.04 15.81 -10.37
CA ASN A 341 -13.49 15.97 -10.20
C ASN A 341 -14.23 14.65 -9.97
N LEU A 342 -13.77 13.53 -10.57
CA LEU A 342 -14.42 12.23 -10.40
C LEU A 342 -13.81 11.43 -9.24
N MET A 343 -12.49 11.25 -9.22
CA MET A 343 -11.82 10.46 -8.16
C MET A 343 -11.64 11.23 -6.85
N GLY A 344 -11.39 12.53 -6.93
CA GLY A 344 -11.36 13.42 -5.77
C GLY A 344 -12.15 14.68 -6.11
N LYS A 345 -12.97 15.16 -5.17
CA LYS A 345 -13.75 16.39 -5.34
C LYS A 345 -13.79 17.15 -4.03
N ARG A 346 -14.04 18.46 -4.11
CA ARG A 346 -14.45 19.22 -2.93
C ARG A 346 -15.85 18.73 -2.54
N VAL A 347 -16.06 18.59 -1.24
CA VAL A 347 -17.29 18.08 -0.65
C VAL A 347 -17.88 19.13 0.27
N ASP A 348 -19.20 19.18 0.32
CA ASP A 348 -19.94 19.97 1.30
C ASP A 348 -20.03 19.21 2.64
N PHE A 349 -20.56 19.86 3.67
CA PHE A 349 -20.73 19.30 5.02
C PHE A 349 -19.43 18.77 5.65
N SER A 350 -18.34 19.49 5.40
CA SER A 350 -17.03 19.22 5.99
C SER A 350 -16.43 20.46 6.63
N ALA A 351 -15.60 20.28 7.66
CA ALA A 351 -14.85 21.34 8.31
C ALA A 351 -13.38 20.92 8.52
N ARG A 352 -12.51 21.91 8.73
CA ARG A 352 -11.08 21.70 8.99
C ARG A 352 -10.60 22.75 9.99
N THR A 353 -9.87 22.32 11.01
CA THR A 353 -9.19 23.20 11.96
C THR A 353 -8.02 22.45 12.61
N VAL A 354 -7.22 23.18 13.38
CA VAL A 354 -6.08 22.65 14.14
C VAL A 354 -6.57 21.68 15.22
N ILE A 355 -5.81 20.60 15.44
CA ILE A 355 -6.07 19.63 16.50
C ILE A 355 -5.33 19.98 17.79
N THR A 356 -5.91 19.58 18.92
CA THR A 356 -5.36 19.76 20.27
C THR A 356 -5.63 18.50 21.11
N PRO A 357 -4.73 18.16 22.05
CA PRO A 357 -4.93 17.00 22.92
C PRO A 357 -6.02 17.27 23.96
N ASP A 358 -6.83 16.27 24.27
CA ASP A 358 -7.72 16.30 25.43
C ASP A 358 -7.81 14.90 26.07
N PRO A 359 -7.15 14.66 27.22
CA PRO A 359 -7.13 13.35 27.88
C PRO A 359 -8.45 12.98 28.55
N ASN A 360 -9.36 13.95 28.72
CA ASN A 360 -10.65 13.71 29.38
C ASN A 360 -11.73 13.21 28.40
N LEU A 361 -11.46 13.26 27.10
CA LEU A 361 -12.37 12.74 26.09
C LEU A 361 -12.19 11.24 25.91
N PRO A 362 -13.30 10.48 25.78
CA PRO A 362 -13.24 9.09 25.36
C PRO A 362 -12.51 8.91 24.01
N ILE A 363 -11.95 7.73 23.76
CA ILE A 363 -11.14 7.52 22.55
C ILE A 363 -11.91 7.70 21.24
N ASP A 364 -13.22 7.45 21.27
CA ASP A 364 -14.09 7.50 20.11
C ASP A 364 -14.78 8.86 19.96
N THR A 365 -14.40 9.84 20.78
CA THR A 365 -15.04 11.15 20.85
C THR A 365 -14.11 12.23 20.34
N VAL A 366 -14.65 13.14 19.52
CA VAL A 366 -13.95 14.33 19.04
C VAL A 366 -14.64 15.59 19.55
N GLY A 367 -13.85 16.47 20.15
CA GLY A 367 -14.27 17.80 20.55
C GLY A 367 -14.44 18.68 19.32
N VAL A 368 -15.65 19.19 19.08
CA VAL A 368 -15.98 20.07 17.96
C VAL A 368 -16.31 21.48 18.46
N PRO A 369 -15.67 22.52 17.92
CA PRO A 369 -16.02 23.91 18.17
C PRO A 369 -17.49 24.23 17.94
N ARG A 370 -18.10 25.02 18.83
CA ARG A 370 -19.48 25.54 18.66
C ARG A 370 -19.69 26.24 17.31
N THR A 371 -18.70 26.99 16.84
CA THR A 371 -18.74 27.70 15.55
C THR A 371 -18.89 26.75 14.36
N ILE A 372 -18.24 25.58 14.41
CA ILE A 372 -18.34 24.53 13.40
C ILE A 372 -19.68 23.81 13.53
N ALA A 373 -20.06 23.45 14.76
CA ALA A 373 -21.30 22.72 15.04
C ALA A 373 -22.57 23.48 14.61
N GLN A 374 -22.59 24.81 14.76
CA GLN A 374 -23.68 25.67 14.30
C GLN A 374 -23.75 25.78 12.76
N ASN A 375 -22.62 25.68 12.06
CA ASN A 375 -22.61 25.81 10.61
C ASN A 375 -22.92 24.50 9.89
N LEU A 376 -22.40 23.38 10.40
CA LEU A 376 -22.67 22.05 9.87
C LEU A 376 -24.06 21.57 10.31
N THR A 377 -24.83 21.07 9.36
CA THR A 377 -26.21 20.64 9.59
C THR A 377 -26.42 19.17 9.23
N PHE A 378 -27.37 18.55 9.91
CA PHE A 378 -27.84 17.20 9.65
C PHE A 378 -29.35 17.24 9.31
N PRO A 379 -29.77 16.73 8.14
CA PRO A 379 -31.17 16.71 7.74
C PRO A 379 -31.89 15.57 8.47
N GLU A 380 -32.65 15.92 9.51
CA GLU A 380 -33.45 14.98 10.26
C GLU A 380 -34.89 14.96 9.76
N LEU A 381 -35.45 13.76 9.54
CA LEU A 381 -36.86 13.60 9.17
C LEU A 381 -37.73 13.86 10.40
N VAL A 382 -38.76 14.68 10.23
CA VAL A 382 -39.78 14.91 11.27
C VAL A 382 -40.65 13.67 11.36
N THR A 383 -40.67 13.11 12.56
CA THR A 383 -41.44 11.94 12.96
C THR A 383 -42.23 12.29 14.22
N PRO A 384 -43.26 11.51 14.58
CA PRO A 384 -43.98 11.73 15.83
C PRO A 384 -43.08 11.70 17.08
N PHE A 385 -41.92 11.02 17.03
CA PHE A 385 -41.01 10.90 18.17
C PHE A 385 -40.13 12.14 18.41
N ASN A 386 -39.79 12.88 17.36
CA ASN A 386 -38.83 13.99 17.43
C ASN A 386 -39.44 15.35 17.07
N ILE A 387 -40.74 15.41 16.77
CA ILE A 387 -41.42 16.65 16.35
C ILE A 387 -41.28 17.76 17.39
N ASP A 388 -41.49 17.47 18.67
CA ASP A 388 -41.38 18.47 19.74
C ASP A 388 -39.95 19.00 19.89
N LEU A 389 -38.97 18.09 19.83
CA LEU A 389 -37.55 18.43 19.90
C LEU A 389 -37.11 19.29 18.72
N LEU A 390 -37.53 18.92 17.50
CA LEU A 390 -37.21 19.66 16.28
C LEU A 390 -37.94 21.01 16.24
N GLN A 391 -39.17 21.08 16.76
CA GLN A 391 -39.93 22.31 16.87
C GLN A 391 -39.20 23.30 17.78
N ASP A 392 -38.70 22.87 18.94
CA ASP A 392 -37.89 23.72 19.83
C ASP A 392 -36.61 24.22 19.13
N MET A 393 -35.89 23.36 18.41
CA MET A 393 -34.71 23.76 17.63
C MET A 393 -35.02 24.78 16.52
N VAL A 394 -36.17 24.63 15.85
CA VAL A 394 -36.64 25.57 14.84
C VAL A 394 -37.02 26.90 15.46
N MET A 395 -37.70 26.91 16.61
CA MET A 395 -38.06 28.11 17.36
C MET A 395 -36.83 28.89 17.84
N ARG A 396 -35.76 28.17 18.21
CA ARG A 396 -34.45 28.73 18.56
C ARG A 396 -33.69 29.35 17.38
N GLY A 397 -33.94 28.86 16.16
CA GLY A 397 -33.35 29.37 14.91
C GLY A 397 -31.85 29.08 14.74
N ASP A 398 -31.20 29.79 13.80
CA ASP A 398 -29.81 29.52 13.39
C ASP A 398 -28.76 30.14 14.34
N LYS A 399 -29.11 31.22 15.05
CA LYS A 399 -28.13 31.97 15.87
C LYS A 399 -27.82 31.29 17.22
N SER A 400 -28.78 30.55 17.78
CA SER A 400 -28.63 29.92 19.08
C SER A 400 -28.30 28.43 18.93
N TYR A 401 -27.44 27.93 19.81
CA TYR A 401 -27.09 26.51 19.85
C TYR A 401 -27.72 25.86 21.10
N PRO A 402 -28.34 24.68 20.99
CA PRO A 402 -28.67 23.94 19.77
C PRO A 402 -29.86 24.54 19.01
N GLY A 403 -29.76 24.66 17.68
CA GLY A 403 -30.79 25.23 16.81
C GLY A 403 -30.87 24.55 15.44
N ALA A 404 -31.51 25.21 14.48
CA ALA A 404 -31.67 24.73 13.10
C ALA A 404 -31.52 25.84 12.08
N LYS A 405 -31.19 25.47 10.83
CA LYS A 405 -30.91 26.43 9.76
C LYS A 405 -31.98 26.46 8.68
N TYR A 406 -32.53 25.31 8.33
CA TYR A 406 -33.53 25.20 7.27
C TYR A 406 -34.63 24.19 7.61
N ILE A 407 -35.82 24.45 7.07
CA ILE A 407 -36.93 23.49 6.99
C ILE A 407 -37.13 23.16 5.52
N ILE A 408 -37.25 21.87 5.18
CA ILE A 408 -37.56 21.39 3.85
C ILE A 408 -38.92 20.69 3.93
N ARG A 409 -39.88 21.21 3.19
CA ARG A 409 -41.24 20.67 3.09
C ARG A 409 -41.29 19.47 2.14
N GLU A 410 -42.40 18.72 2.13
CA GLU A 410 -42.58 17.58 1.23
C GLU A 410 -42.52 17.96 -0.25
N ASN A 411 -43.00 19.15 -0.60
CA ASN A 411 -42.90 19.72 -1.96
C ASN A 411 -41.47 20.13 -2.36
N GLY A 412 -40.48 19.95 -1.48
CA GLY A 412 -39.08 20.33 -1.71
C GLY A 412 -38.79 21.81 -1.51
N GLU A 413 -39.76 22.61 -1.06
CA GLU A 413 -39.56 24.02 -0.72
C GLU A 413 -38.67 24.12 0.52
N ARG A 414 -37.59 24.92 0.41
CA ARG A 414 -36.64 25.15 1.50
C ARG A 414 -36.88 26.52 2.12
N VAL A 415 -37.26 26.53 3.39
CA VAL A 415 -37.44 27.73 4.21
C VAL A 415 -36.14 27.99 4.98
N ASP A 416 -35.59 29.20 4.85
CA ASP A 416 -34.36 29.63 5.55
C ASP A 416 -34.70 30.37 6.85
N LEU A 417 -34.27 29.81 7.98
CA LEU A 417 -34.59 30.34 9.31
C LEU A 417 -33.83 31.64 9.65
N ARG A 418 -32.79 32.00 8.89
CA ARG A 418 -31.99 33.21 9.14
C ARG A 418 -32.74 34.50 8.82
N TYR A 419 -33.68 34.45 7.88
CA TYR A 419 -34.41 35.63 7.40
C TYR A 419 -35.74 35.86 8.12
N HIS A 420 -35.93 35.29 9.31
CA HIS A 420 -37.14 35.41 10.13
C HIS A 420 -38.43 35.05 9.36
N PRO A 421 -38.65 33.75 9.06
CA PRO A 421 -39.85 33.32 8.35
C PRO A 421 -41.12 33.58 9.18
N ARG A 422 -42.29 33.63 8.51
CA ARG A 422 -43.57 33.87 9.18
C ARG A 422 -43.86 32.76 10.20
N ALA A 423 -44.56 33.07 11.29
CA ALA A 423 -44.89 32.10 12.33
C ALA A 423 -45.58 30.82 11.80
N ALA A 424 -46.41 30.95 10.76
CA ALA A 424 -47.05 29.82 10.10
C ALA A 424 -46.05 28.88 9.38
N ASP A 425 -44.93 29.42 8.89
CA ASP A 425 -43.90 28.65 8.17
C ASP A 425 -43.00 27.84 9.13
N LEU A 426 -43.10 28.08 10.44
CA LEU A 426 -42.33 27.40 11.49
C LEU A 426 -43.00 26.11 12.01
N HIS A 427 -44.30 25.93 11.77
CA HIS A 427 -45.03 24.75 12.26
C HIS A 427 -44.60 23.50 11.48
N LEU A 428 -44.02 22.52 12.18
CA LEU A 428 -43.56 21.28 11.58
C LEU A 428 -44.70 20.27 11.39
N GLN A 429 -44.59 19.43 10.36
CA GLN A 429 -45.47 18.31 10.12
C GLN A 429 -44.63 17.03 9.91
N PRO A 430 -45.14 15.84 10.31
CA PRO A 430 -44.48 14.58 9.96
C PRO A 430 -44.26 14.49 8.45
N GLY A 431 -43.07 14.05 8.04
CA GLY A 431 -42.66 14.01 6.62
C GLY A 431 -41.77 15.19 6.19
N TYR A 432 -41.81 16.31 6.90
CA TYR A 432 -40.85 17.41 6.69
C TYR A 432 -39.44 16.98 7.08
N ARG A 433 -38.43 17.74 6.61
CA ARG A 433 -37.03 17.58 7.04
C ARG A 433 -36.53 18.86 7.65
N VAL A 434 -35.86 18.76 8.78
CA VAL A 434 -35.23 19.90 9.46
C VAL A 434 -33.71 19.73 9.38
N GLU A 435 -33.03 20.70 8.79
CA GLU A 435 -31.57 20.76 8.81
C GLU A 435 -31.13 21.42 10.13
N ARG A 436 -31.06 20.58 11.18
CA ARG A 436 -30.61 21.00 12.51
C ARG A 436 -29.09 21.12 12.58
N HIS A 437 -28.58 21.90 13.55
CA HIS A 437 -27.14 21.94 13.84
C HIS A 437 -26.62 20.57 14.30
N MET A 438 -25.31 20.37 14.15
CA MET A 438 -24.61 19.21 14.71
C MET A 438 -24.67 19.23 16.24
N ARG A 439 -24.95 18.09 16.88
CA ARG A 439 -25.08 18.00 18.34
C ARG A 439 -24.19 16.91 18.94
N ASP A 440 -24.12 16.90 20.27
CA ASP A 440 -23.45 15.84 21.02
C ASP A 440 -23.98 14.45 20.63
N GLY A 441 -23.07 13.50 20.41
CA GLY A 441 -23.39 12.13 20.03
C GLY A 441 -23.64 11.92 18.53
N ASP A 442 -23.67 12.97 17.70
CA ASP A 442 -23.68 12.78 16.24
C ASP A 442 -22.38 12.08 15.79
N ILE A 443 -22.49 11.20 14.79
CA ILE A 443 -21.34 10.44 14.27
C ILE A 443 -20.77 11.17 13.07
N ILE A 444 -19.45 11.34 13.06
CA ILE A 444 -18.70 12.01 11.99
C ILE A 444 -17.53 11.15 11.54
N VAL A 445 -17.05 11.36 10.31
CA VAL A 445 -15.76 10.79 9.86
C VAL A 445 -14.68 11.83 10.04
N PHE A 446 -13.60 11.43 10.71
CA PHE A 446 -12.45 12.28 10.98
C PHE A 446 -11.21 11.73 10.30
N ASN A 447 -10.45 12.60 9.61
CA ASN A 447 -9.26 12.17 8.89
C ASN A 447 -8.11 13.18 8.86
N ARG A 448 -6.89 12.64 8.81
CA ARG A 448 -5.65 13.38 8.57
C ARG A 448 -5.11 13.08 7.19
N GLN A 449 -4.68 14.11 6.47
CA GLN A 449 -4.03 13.97 5.16
C GLN A 449 -2.50 13.99 5.36
N PRO A 450 -1.73 13.13 4.66
CA PRO A 450 -2.15 12.11 3.70
C PRO A 450 -2.74 10.85 4.35
N THR A 451 -3.83 10.32 3.81
CA THR A 451 -4.47 9.07 4.27
C THR A 451 -3.80 7.86 3.63
N LEU A 452 -2.95 7.16 4.38
CA LEU A 452 -2.15 6.03 3.85
C LEU A 452 -2.74 4.66 4.19
N HIS A 453 -3.49 4.54 5.29
CA HIS A 453 -4.11 3.29 5.72
C HIS A 453 -5.59 3.51 6.09
N LYS A 454 -6.37 2.43 6.25
CA LYS A 454 -7.82 2.54 6.58
C LYS A 454 -8.09 3.34 7.86
N MET A 455 -7.27 3.19 8.90
CA MET A 455 -7.40 3.91 10.17
C MET A 455 -7.05 5.42 10.08
N SER A 456 -6.67 5.94 8.90
CA SER A 456 -6.45 7.38 8.72
C SER A 456 -7.78 8.11 8.51
N MET A 457 -8.88 7.35 8.39
CA MET A 457 -10.26 7.81 8.33
C MET A 457 -11.09 6.93 9.26
N MET A 458 -11.52 7.48 10.40
CA MET A 458 -12.30 6.73 11.39
C MET A 458 -13.54 7.52 11.82
N GLY A 459 -14.56 6.80 12.25
CA GLY A 459 -15.77 7.36 12.84
C GLY A 459 -15.54 7.81 14.28
N HIS A 460 -16.02 8.99 14.64
CA HIS A 460 -16.04 9.49 16.02
C HIS A 460 -17.42 10.04 16.38
N ARG A 461 -17.72 10.07 17.67
CA ARG A 461 -18.85 10.79 18.26
C ARG A 461 -18.47 12.24 18.52
N VAL A 462 -19.38 13.15 18.21
CA VAL A 462 -19.18 14.58 18.43
C VAL A 462 -19.40 14.91 19.91
N LYS A 463 -18.51 15.72 20.46
CA LYS A 463 -18.72 16.47 21.70
C LYS A 463 -18.53 17.95 21.43
N VAL A 464 -19.57 18.76 21.54
CA VAL A 464 -19.48 20.19 21.26
C VAL A 464 -18.84 20.91 22.44
N LEU A 465 -17.68 21.51 22.18
CA LEU A 465 -16.85 22.19 23.17
C LEU A 465 -16.66 23.68 22.81
N PRO A 466 -16.36 24.54 23.80
CA PRO A 466 -15.94 25.91 23.52
C PRO A 466 -14.60 25.94 22.76
N TRP A 467 -14.20 27.14 22.33
CA TRP A 467 -12.98 27.41 21.55
C TRP A 467 -13.04 26.89 20.10
N SER A 468 -11.91 26.96 19.38
CA SER A 468 -11.86 26.89 17.91
C SER A 468 -11.05 25.70 17.35
N THR A 469 -10.54 24.81 18.19
CA THR A 469 -9.74 23.65 17.79
C THR A 469 -10.53 22.36 17.89
N PHE A 470 -10.18 21.37 17.06
CA PHE A 470 -10.63 20.00 17.28
C PHE A 470 -9.88 19.40 18.46
N ARG A 471 -10.57 18.65 19.31
CA ARG A 471 -9.95 17.97 20.45
C ARG A 471 -10.07 16.47 20.31
N MET A 472 -9.02 15.75 20.62
CA MET A 472 -9.04 14.30 20.52
C MET A 472 -8.19 13.64 21.60
N ASN A 473 -8.51 12.38 21.86
CA ASN A 473 -7.78 11.54 22.79
C ASN A 473 -6.36 11.23 22.28
N LEU A 474 -5.38 11.19 23.19
CA LEU A 474 -3.98 10.99 22.86
C LEU A 474 -3.67 9.60 22.28
N SER A 475 -4.40 8.54 22.65
CA SER A 475 -4.19 7.20 22.09
C SER A 475 -4.53 7.09 20.61
N VAL A 476 -5.34 8.01 20.08
CA VAL A 476 -5.78 8.04 18.68
C VAL A 476 -4.82 8.85 17.79
N THR A 477 -3.86 9.56 18.37
CA THR A 477 -2.80 10.28 17.60
C THR A 477 -1.99 9.33 16.72
N THR A 478 -1.74 8.12 17.22
CA THR A 478 -0.88 7.13 16.56
C THR A 478 -1.42 6.66 15.20
N PRO A 479 -2.69 6.20 15.07
CA PRO A 479 -3.24 5.85 13.76
C PRO A 479 -3.33 7.07 12.81
N TYR A 480 -3.55 8.29 13.30
CA TYR A 480 -3.50 9.44 12.40
C TYR A 480 -2.08 9.87 12.02
N ASN A 481 -1.07 9.30 12.68
CA ASN A 481 0.32 9.77 12.65
C ASN A 481 0.39 11.29 12.88
N ALA A 482 -0.43 11.77 13.82
CA ALA A 482 -0.65 13.18 14.09
C ALA A 482 0.14 13.63 15.31
N ASP A 483 0.60 14.87 15.28
CA ASP A 483 1.15 15.60 16.41
C ASP A 483 0.31 16.87 16.66
N PHE A 484 0.69 17.66 17.66
CA PHE A 484 -0.07 18.85 18.08
C PHE A 484 0.75 20.14 17.89
N ASP A 485 1.64 20.17 16.90
CA ASP A 485 2.53 21.31 16.61
C ASP A 485 1.94 22.33 15.61
N GLY A 486 0.69 22.13 15.19
CA GLY A 486 0.01 22.93 14.17
C GLY A 486 -0.77 22.11 13.14
N ASP A 487 -0.73 20.78 13.27
CA ASP A 487 -1.49 19.83 12.46
C ASP A 487 -2.98 20.18 12.34
N GLU A 488 -3.51 20.05 11.13
CA GLU A 488 -4.93 20.24 10.82
C GLU A 488 -5.56 18.94 10.34
N MET A 489 -6.78 18.67 10.81
CA MET A 489 -7.56 17.50 10.41
C MET A 489 -8.91 17.91 9.85
N ASN A 490 -9.46 17.06 8.97
CA ASN A 490 -10.75 17.29 8.36
C ASN A 490 -11.83 16.45 9.05
N LEU A 491 -13.02 17.02 9.16
CA LEU A 491 -14.24 16.41 9.66
C LEU A 491 -15.26 16.36 8.53
N HIS A 492 -15.95 15.23 8.38
CA HIS A 492 -17.05 15.04 7.44
C HIS A 492 -18.31 14.55 8.18
N LEU A 493 -19.42 15.29 8.04
CA LEU A 493 -20.70 14.94 8.66
C LEU A 493 -21.57 14.10 7.69
N PRO A 494 -21.82 12.81 7.96
CA PRO A 494 -22.74 12.01 7.15
C PRO A 494 -24.14 12.61 7.13
N GLN A 495 -24.75 12.68 5.94
CA GLN A 495 -26.04 13.35 5.72
C GLN A 495 -27.23 12.38 5.69
N SER A 496 -26.99 11.07 5.65
CA SER A 496 -28.03 10.05 5.62
C SER A 496 -27.94 9.15 6.85
N LEU A 497 -29.08 8.62 7.31
CA LEU A 497 -29.12 7.67 8.43
C LEU A 497 -28.42 6.36 8.07
N GLU A 498 -28.49 5.93 6.80
CA GLU A 498 -27.80 4.73 6.30
C GLU A 498 -26.28 4.88 6.38
N THR A 499 -25.72 5.99 5.89
CA THR A 499 -24.27 6.27 6.00
C THR A 499 -23.85 6.46 7.45
N ARG A 500 -24.72 7.03 8.30
CA ARG A 500 -24.46 7.14 9.74
C ARG A 500 -24.31 5.75 10.39
N ALA A 501 -25.17 4.80 10.01
CA ALA A 501 -25.08 3.41 10.46
C ALA A 501 -23.82 2.71 9.91
N GLU A 502 -23.50 2.89 8.63
CA GLU A 502 -22.28 2.35 8.01
C GLU A 502 -21.01 2.74 8.79
N ILE A 503 -20.88 4.02 9.15
CA ILE A 503 -19.74 4.51 9.92
C ILE A 503 -19.74 3.93 11.34
N SER A 504 -20.90 3.87 11.99
CA SER A 504 -21.06 3.31 13.35
C SER A 504 -20.63 1.85 13.43
N GLU A 505 -21.07 1.04 12.47
CA GLU A 505 -20.88 -0.41 12.51
C GLU A 505 -19.58 -0.90 11.90
N ILE A 506 -18.93 -0.10 11.04
CA ILE A 506 -17.72 -0.53 10.32
C ILE A 506 -16.50 0.32 10.71
N ALA A 507 -16.63 1.64 10.66
CA ALA A 507 -15.47 2.55 10.68
C ALA A 507 -15.20 3.25 12.02
N MET A 508 -16.04 3.01 13.04
CA MET A 508 -15.92 3.62 14.37
C MET A 508 -14.59 3.26 15.05
N VAL A 509 -13.97 4.22 15.75
CA VAL A 509 -12.63 4.05 16.38
C VAL A 509 -12.48 2.74 17.18
N PRO A 510 -13.38 2.39 18.13
CA PRO A 510 -13.36 1.11 18.84
C PRO A 510 -13.20 -0.12 17.94
N ARG A 511 -13.90 -0.16 16.79
CA ARG A 511 -13.82 -1.28 15.85
C ARG A 511 -12.49 -1.33 15.07
N GLN A 512 -11.72 -0.24 15.11
CA GLN A 512 -10.44 -0.09 14.43
C GLN A 512 -9.23 -0.17 15.39
N LEU A 513 -9.43 -0.66 16.62
CA LEU A 513 -8.36 -0.84 17.61
C LEU A 513 -7.26 -1.80 17.12
N ILE A 514 -7.65 -2.91 16.47
CA ILE A 514 -6.75 -3.93 15.93
C ILE A 514 -6.65 -3.77 14.41
N THR A 515 -5.43 -3.84 13.87
CA THR A 515 -5.21 -3.81 12.42
C THR A 515 -5.01 -5.20 11.82
N PRO A 516 -5.64 -5.51 10.68
CA PRO A 516 -5.35 -6.73 9.91
C PRO A 516 -3.96 -6.71 9.27
N GLN A 517 -3.32 -5.53 9.15
CA GLN A 517 -1.99 -5.38 8.54
C GLN A 517 -0.91 -6.22 9.25
N ALA A 518 -0.99 -6.28 10.58
CA ALA A 518 0.03 -6.87 11.43
C ALA A 518 -0.57 -7.52 12.69
N ASN A 519 -1.86 -7.90 12.63
CA ASN A 519 -2.59 -8.64 13.67
C ASN A 519 -2.31 -8.21 15.11
N LYS A 520 -2.29 -6.89 15.32
CA LYS A 520 -1.96 -6.26 16.61
C LYS A 520 -2.69 -4.93 16.78
N PRO A 521 -2.78 -4.40 18.00
CA PRO A 521 -3.36 -3.08 18.23
C PRO A 521 -2.56 -1.97 17.52
N VAL A 522 -3.28 -1.07 16.85
CA VAL A 522 -2.68 0.15 16.27
C VAL A 522 -2.57 1.25 17.34
N MET A 523 -3.57 1.31 18.21
CA MET A 523 -3.64 2.28 19.31
C MET A 523 -3.01 1.68 20.58
N GLY A 524 -2.38 2.53 21.38
CA GLY A 524 -1.75 2.15 22.65
C GLY A 524 -1.76 3.31 23.63
N ILE A 525 -1.42 3.06 24.88
CA ILE A 525 -1.12 4.13 25.83
C ILE A 525 0.25 4.72 25.44
N VAL A 526 0.31 6.05 25.33
CA VAL A 526 1.46 6.81 24.82
C VAL A 526 1.76 8.00 25.73
N GLN A 527 2.93 8.62 25.53
CA GLN A 527 3.36 9.85 26.20
C GLN A 527 3.23 9.79 27.74
N ASP A 528 2.65 10.82 28.36
CA ASP A 528 2.61 11.03 29.80
C ASP A 528 1.95 9.87 30.53
N THR A 529 0.81 9.39 30.04
CA THR A 529 0.10 8.26 30.64
C THR A 529 0.97 6.99 30.64
N LEU A 530 1.76 6.76 29.59
CA LEU A 530 2.66 5.59 29.54
C LEU A 530 3.79 5.70 30.57
N CYS A 531 4.37 6.89 30.72
CA CYS A 531 5.41 7.16 31.72
C CYS A 531 4.84 6.97 33.14
N ALA A 532 3.70 7.59 33.40
CA ALA A 532 3.02 7.54 34.69
C ALA A 532 2.54 6.13 35.07
N VAL A 533 2.03 5.34 34.12
CA VAL A 533 1.67 3.93 34.38
C VAL A 533 2.88 3.14 34.89
N ARG A 534 4.07 3.33 34.30
CA ARG A 534 5.29 2.68 34.78
C ARG A 534 5.64 3.12 36.20
N MET A 535 5.58 4.43 36.47
CA MET A 535 5.89 4.98 37.79
C MET A 535 4.90 4.46 38.84
N MET A 536 3.60 4.60 38.60
CA MET A 536 2.51 4.19 39.48
C MET A 536 2.55 2.69 39.81
N THR A 537 2.92 1.84 38.85
CA THR A 537 2.92 0.38 39.03
C THR A 537 4.21 -0.18 39.62
N LYS A 538 5.18 0.65 40.04
CA LYS A 538 6.34 0.18 40.82
C LYS A 538 5.92 -0.43 42.15
N ARG A 539 6.79 -1.27 42.73
CA ARG A 539 6.54 -1.96 44.02
C ARG A 539 6.46 -0.99 45.21
N ASP A 540 7.25 0.08 45.17
CA ASP A 540 7.44 0.98 46.32
C ASP A 540 6.43 2.14 46.38
N ILE A 541 5.45 2.16 45.48
CA ILE A 541 4.42 3.20 45.42
C ILE A 541 3.23 2.82 46.30
N PHE A 542 3.02 3.63 47.33
CA PHE A 542 1.91 3.52 48.26
C PHE A 542 1.02 4.77 48.21
N ILE A 543 -0.28 4.55 48.35
CA ILE A 543 -1.31 5.58 48.21
C ILE A 543 -2.17 5.57 49.47
N GLU A 544 -2.35 6.75 50.06
CA GLU A 544 -3.17 6.93 51.26
C GLU A 544 -4.66 7.03 50.92
N LEU A 545 -5.52 6.77 51.91
CA LEU A 545 -6.97 6.75 51.73
C LEU A 545 -7.56 8.02 51.08
N PRO A 546 -7.21 9.26 51.49
CA PRO A 546 -7.80 10.45 50.87
C PRO A 546 -7.46 10.55 49.38
N ARG A 547 -6.22 10.21 49.01
CA ARG A 547 -5.75 10.22 47.64
C ARG A 547 -6.37 9.07 46.83
N LEU A 548 -6.54 7.91 47.43
CA LEU A 548 -7.26 6.80 46.81
C LEU A 548 -8.70 7.20 46.47
N MET A 549 -9.42 7.80 47.42
CA MET A 549 -10.81 8.23 47.21
C MET A 549 -10.91 9.20 46.03
N ASP A 550 -10.01 10.17 45.93
CA ASP A 550 -9.92 11.09 44.80
C ASP A 550 -9.71 10.35 43.47
N LEU A 551 -8.74 9.43 43.40
CA LEU A 551 -8.50 8.63 42.19
C LEU A 551 -9.68 7.75 41.78
N LEU A 552 -10.42 7.20 42.75
CA LEU A 552 -11.62 6.40 42.48
C LEU A 552 -12.74 7.25 41.85
N MET A 553 -12.82 8.53 42.16
CA MET A 553 -13.80 9.45 41.54
C MET A 553 -13.54 9.67 40.04
N TYR A 554 -12.30 9.49 39.57
CA TYR A 554 -11.94 9.57 38.15
C TYR A 554 -12.21 8.28 37.37
N LEU A 555 -12.70 7.22 38.02
CA LEU A 555 -13.01 5.93 37.40
C LEU A 555 -14.54 5.79 37.19
N PRO A 556 -15.06 6.00 35.97
CA PRO A 556 -16.51 5.92 35.70
C PRO A 556 -17.11 4.53 35.95
N SER A 557 -16.29 3.48 35.86
CA SER A 557 -16.69 2.07 36.05
C SER A 557 -16.59 1.59 37.50
N TRP A 558 -16.29 2.48 38.44
CA TRP A 558 -16.15 2.09 39.84
C TRP A 558 -17.48 1.61 40.44
N ASN A 559 -17.44 0.46 41.10
CA ASN A 559 -18.62 -0.20 41.69
C ASN A 559 -19.01 0.35 43.09
N GLY A 560 -18.42 1.47 43.51
CA GLY A 560 -18.66 2.07 44.84
C GLY A 560 -17.99 1.34 46.01
N LYS A 561 -17.22 0.28 45.76
CA LYS A 561 -16.52 -0.48 46.81
C LYS A 561 -15.04 -0.14 46.83
N ILE A 562 -14.56 0.33 47.98
CA ILE A 562 -13.13 0.57 48.20
C ILE A 562 -12.46 -0.79 48.44
N PRO A 563 -11.38 -1.14 47.71
CA PRO A 563 -10.67 -2.40 47.94
C PRO A 563 -10.00 -2.43 49.31
N GLN A 564 -9.76 -3.61 49.84
CA GLN A 564 -8.98 -3.76 51.07
C GLN A 564 -7.52 -3.30 50.84
N PRO A 565 -6.92 -2.51 51.76
CA PRO A 565 -5.54 -2.06 51.59
C PRO A 565 -4.56 -3.24 51.65
N ALA A 566 -3.50 -3.17 50.84
CA ALA A 566 -2.43 -4.18 50.85
C ALA A 566 -1.69 -4.21 52.20
N ILE A 567 -1.55 -3.05 52.85
CA ILE A 567 -0.96 -2.91 54.18
C ILE A 567 -2.04 -2.39 55.12
N MET A 568 -2.39 -3.16 56.14
CA MET A 568 -3.41 -2.77 57.15
C MET A 568 -2.80 -2.02 58.35
N LYS A 569 -1.58 -2.38 58.75
CA LYS A 569 -0.86 -1.80 59.91
C LYS A 569 0.57 -1.41 59.48
N PRO A 570 1.16 -0.31 60.01
CA PRO A 570 0.62 0.58 61.04
C PRO A 570 -0.45 1.56 60.53
N LYS A 571 -0.47 1.85 59.22
CA LYS A 571 -1.45 2.71 58.55
C LYS A 571 -2.03 1.95 57.34
N PRO A 572 -3.32 2.11 57.00
CA PRO A 572 -3.88 1.54 55.79
C PRO A 572 -3.25 2.19 54.55
N LEU A 573 -2.53 1.39 53.75
CA LEU A 573 -1.90 1.82 52.50
C LEU A 573 -2.28 0.88 51.35
N TRP A 574 -2.61 1.49 50.22
CA TRP A 574 -2.89 0.80 48.96
C TRP A 574 -1.69 0.89 48.03
N THR A 575 -1.49 -0.08 47.16
CA THR A 575 -0.45 -0.01 46.13
C THR A 575 -1.00 0.57 44.84
N GLY A 576 -0.14 1.18 44.01
CA GLY A 576 -0.56 1.61 42.68
C GLY A 576 -1.06 0.47 41.79
N LYS A 577 -0.54 -0.76 41.99
CA LYS A 577 -1.03 -1.98 41.31
C LYS A 577 -2.47 -2.33 41.69
N GLN A 578 -2.87 -2.14 42.96
CA GLN A 578 -4.25 -2.38 43.40
C GLN A 578 -5.23 -1.43 42.69
N ILE A 579 -4.88 -0.14 42.57
CA ILE A 579 -5.71 0.81 41.84
C ILE A 579 -5.77 0.45 40.36
N PHE A 580 -4.63 0.12 39.75
CA PHE A 580 -4.60 -0.28 38.35
C PHE A 580 -5.46 -1.52 38.09
N SER A 581 -5.52 -2.46 39.03
CA SER A 581 -6.38 -3.65 38.95
C SER A 581 -7.88 -3.30 38.90
N LEU A 582 -8.31 -2.21 39.54
CA LEU A 582 -9.70 -1.75 39.46
C LEU A 582 -10.06 -1.19 38.08
N ILE A 583 -9.06 -0.73 37.32
CA ILE A 583 -9.24 -0.19 35.97
C ILE A 583 -9.45 -1.34 34.97
N ILE A 584 -8.78 -2.49 35.20
CA ILE A 584 -8.85 -3.65 34.31
C ILE A 584 -10.26 -4.24 34.32
N PRO A 585 -10.93 -4.34 33.16
CA PRO A 585 -12.28 -4.88 33.10
C PRO A 585 -12.29 -6.41 33.10
N GLY A 586 -13.30 -6.98 33.74
CA GLY A 586 -13.64 -8.41 33.64
C GLY A 586 -12.54 -9.36 34.11
N ASN A 587 -12.64 -10.62 33.65
CA ASN A 587 -11.82 -11.74 34.09
C ASN A 587 -10.71 -12.05 33.06
N VAL A 588 -9.84 -11.08 32.80
CA VAL A 588 -8.76 -11.23 31.80
C VAL A 588 -7.48 -11.81 32.42
N ASN A 589 -6.80 -12.66 31.66
CA ASN A 589 -5.56 -13.32 32.06
C ASN A 589 -4.42 -13.01 31.08
N VAL A 590 -3.34 -12.41 31.58
CA VAL A 590 -2.20 -11.97 30.75
C VAL A 590 -0.88 -12.20 31.48
N MET A 591 0.08 -12.80 30.77
CA MET A 591 1.45 -12.97 31.25
C MET A 591 2.44 -12.32 30.27
N ARG A 592 3.25 -11.38 30.78
CA ARG A 592 4.21 -10.60 29.98
C ARG A 592 5.49 -10.30 30.77
N THR A 593 6.49 -9.78 30.08
CA THR A 593 7.74 -9.31 30.68
C THR A 593 7.92 -7.82 30.45
N HIS A 594 8.52 -7.15 31.43
CA HIS A 594 8.92 -5.76 31.35
C HIS A 594 10.08 -5.56 30.36
N SER A 595 10.39 -4.31 30.02
CA SER A 595 11.48 -4.00 29.08
C SER A 595 12.86 -4.39 29.62
N THR A 596 13.06 -4.27 30.94
CA THR A 596 14.33 -4.59 31.63
C THR A 596 14.33 -5.98 32.26
N HIS A 597 13.46 -6.90 31.82
CA HIS A 597 13.46 -8.27 32.32
C HIS A 597 14.78 -8.97 31.91
N PRO A 598 15.57 -9.47 32.86
CA PRO A 598 16.82 -10.17 32.55
C PRO A 598 16.57 -11.59 32.03
N ASP A 599 17.20 -11.95 30.92
CA ASP A 599 16.96 -13.24 30.23
C ASP A 599 17.27 -14.46 31.11
N ASN A 600 18.23 -14.33 32.04
CA ASN A 600 18.64 -15.43 32.94
C ASN A 600 17.57 -15.77 34.00
N GLU A 601 16.62 -14.87 34.27
CA GLU A 601 15.63 -15.03 35.33
C GLU A 601 14.60 -16.12 35.01
N ASP A 602 14.23 -16.29 33.73
CA ASP A 602 13.27 -17.32 33.30
C ASP A 602 13.77 -18.76 33.51
N ASN A 603 15.09 -18.95 33.60
CA ASN A 603 15.76 -20.23 33.84
C ASN A 603 16.13 -20.46 35.32
N SER A 604 15.83 -19.50 36.20
CA SER A 604 16.17 -19.57 37.62
C SER A 604 14.99 -20.03 38.48
N ASP A 605 15.26 -20.51 39.69
CA ASP A 605 14.22 -20.87 40.68
C ASP A 605 13.32 -19.69 41.09
N LYS A 606 13.78 -18.45 40.83
CA LYS A 606 13.05 -17.20 41.13
C LYS A 606 12.08 -16.76 40.03
N LYS A 607 11.86 -17.61 39.01
CA LYS A 607 10.98 -17.35 37.85
C LYS A 607 9.61 -16.73 38.18
N TRP A 608 8.98 -17.18 39.25
CA TRP A 608 7.61 -16.78 39.63
C TRP A 608 7.57 -15.65 40.68
N ILE A 609 8.69 -15.34 41.32
CA ILE A 609 8.81 -14.25 42.29
C ILE A 609 9.92 -13.33 41.80
N SER A 610 9.57 -12.46 40.86
CA SER A 610 10.58 -11.65 40.17
C SER A 610 11.23 -10.63 41.12
N PRO A 611 12.55 -10.67 41.37
CA PRO A 611 13.20 -9.75 42.30
C PRO A 611 13.05 -8.29 41.85
N GLY A 612 13.26 -8.03 40.56
CA GLY A 612 13.16 -6.71 39.94
C GLY A 612 11.74 -6.30 39.55
N ASP A 613 10.71 -7.06 39.96
CA ASP A 613 9.30 -6.80 39.60
C ASP A 613 9.08 -6.69 38.08
N THR A 614 9.75 -7.56 37.32
CA THR A 614 9.83 -7.47 35.86
C THR A 614 8.81 -8.39 35.17
N ARG A 615 8.29 -9.42 35.85
CA ARG A 615 7.31 -10.35 35.28
C ARG A 615 5.90 -9.86 35.57
N VAL A 616 5.22 -9.40 34.53
CA VAL A 616 3.84 -8.92 34.59
C VAL A 616 2.88 -10.10 34.57
N LEU A 617 2.15 -10.29 35.66
CA LEU A 617 1.13 -11.32 35.81
C LEU A 617 -0.20 -10.67 36.18
N ILE A 618 -1.15 -10.75 35.26
CA ILE A 618 -2.53 -10.33 35.47
C ILE A 618 -3.37 -11.61 35.45
N GLU A 619 -4.08 -11.84 36.53
CA GLU A 619 -4.91 -13.02 36.71
C GLU A 619 -6.29 -12.60 37.18
N ASN A 620 -7.34 -13.05 36.48
CA ASN A 620 -8.74 -12.73 36.74
C ASN A 620 -8.98 -11.22 36.92
N GLY A 621 -8.37 -10.40 36.05
CA GLY A 621 -8.46 -8.94 36.10
C GLY A 621 -7.61 -8.26 37.19
N VAL A 622 -6.84 -9.01 37.98
CA VAL A 622 -6.00 -8.45 39.06
C VAL A 622 -4.53 -8.49 38.69
N LEU A 623 -3.85 -7.34 38.80
CA LEU A 623 -2.40 -7.23 38.61
C LEU A 623 -1.66 -7.71 39.86
N LEU A 624 -1.17 -8.95 39.83
CA LEU A 624 -0.50 -9.59 40.96
C LEU A 624 0.96 -9.15 41.09
N SER A 625 1.70 -9.12 39.98
CA SER A 625 3.13 -8.77 39.97
C SER A 625 3.51 -8.04 38.69
N GLY A 626 4.63 -7.32 38.73
CA GLY A 626 5.28 -6.74 37.56
C GLY A 626 4.97 -5.26 37.31
N ILE A 627 5.93 -4.57 36.70
CA ILE A 627 5.82 -3.16 36.30
C ILE A 627 5.25 -3.06 34.89
N ILE A 628 4.19 -2.27 34.72
CA ILE A 628 3.54 -2.09 33.42
C ILE A 628 4.37 -1.13 32.55
N CYS A 629 4.61 -1.52 31.30
CA CYS A 629 5.28 -0.68 30.30
C CYS A 629 4.65 -0.82 28.90
N SER A 630 5.33 -0.28 27.90
CA SER A 630 4.91 -0.36 26.49
C SER A 630 4.73 -1.80 25.98
N LYS A 631 5.42 -2.79 26.55
CA LYS A 631 5.22 -4.21 26.22
C LYS A 631 3.86 -4.77 26.72
N THR A 632 3.20 -4.08 27.65
CA THR A 632 1.93 -4.49 28.27
C THR A 632 0.75 -3.61 27.83
N VAL A 633 0.93 -2.28 27.76
CA VAL A 633 -0.15 -1.32 27.39
C VAL A 633 0.17 -0.50 26.12
N GLY A 634 1.23 -0.85 25.39
CA GLY A 634 1.60 -0.20 24.13
C GLY A 634 0.88 -0.81 22.92
N ARG A 635 1.63 -1.07 21.84
CA ARG A 635 1.11 -1.57 20.53
C ARG A 635 1.63 -2.97 20.16
N SER A 636 2.12 -3.71 21.14
CA SER A 636 2.70 -5.04 20.91
C SER A 636 1.61 -6.10 20.79
N ALA A 637 1.84 -7.12 19.97
CA ALA A 637 0.92 -8.26 19.87
C ALA A 637 0.87 -9.02 21.21
N GLY A 638 -0.32 -9.47 21.59
CA GLY A 638 -0.56 -10.18 22.86
C GLY A 638 -0.36 -9.31 24.10
N ASN A 639 -0.47 -7.99 23.97
CA ASN A 639 -0.49 -7.07 25.11
C ASN A 639 -1.88 -7.09 25.79
N LEU A 640 -2.03 -6.39 26.92
CA LEU A 640 -3.26 -6.37 27.70
C LEU A 640 -4.45 -5.82 26.89
N LEU A 641 -4.22 -4.78 26.09
CA LEU A 641 -5.23 -4.12 25.27
C LEU A 641 -5.74 -5.03 24.15
N HIS A 642 -4.85 -5.80 23.52
CA HIS A 642 -5.18 -6.81 22.52
C HIS A 642 -6.06 -7.90 23.11
N VAL A 643 -5.67 -8.39 24.29
CA VAL A 643 -6.39 -9.45 25.00
C VAL A 643 -7.79 -9.02 25.36
N ILE A 644 -7.97 -7.82 25.94
CA ILE A 644 -9.28 -7.27 26.29
C ILE A 644 -10.15 -7.09 25.05
N ALA A 645 -9.61 -6.55 23.95
CA ALA A 645 -10.37 -6.37 22.72
C ALA A 645 -10.88 -7.69 22.13
N LEU A 646 -10.09 -8.77 22.21
CA LEU A 646 -10.44 -10.10 21.70
C LEU A 646 -11.32 -10.92 22.66
N GLU A 647 -11.27 -10.68 23.97
CA GLU A 647 -12.06 -11.42 24.97
C GLU A 647 -13.36 -10.74 25.37
N LEU A 648 -13.33 -9.43 25.60
CA LEU A 648 -14.45 -8.67 26.13
C LEU A 648 -15.11 -7.77 25.07
N GLY A 649 -14.49 -7.67 23.90
CA GLY A 649 -14.98 -6.86 22.79
C GLY A 649 -14.41 -5.43 22.75
N HIS A 650 -14.71 -4.76 21.65
CA HIS A 650 -14.09 -3.48 21.30
C HIS A 650 -14.59 -2.29 22.11
N GLU A 651 -15.85 -2.27 22.55
CA GLU A 651 -16.40 -1.18 23.37
C GLU A 651 -15.79 -1.17 24.78
N VAL A 652 -15.67 -2.34 25.40
CA VAL A 652 -15.03 -2.50 26.71
C VAL A 652 -13.56 -2.12 26.63
N ALA A 653 -12.87 -2.54 25.57
CA ALA A 653 -11.50 -2.13 25.31
C ALA A 653 -11.39 -0.60 25.17
N ALA A 654 -12.27 0.04 24.42
CA ALA A 654 -12.28 1.49 24.24
C ALA A 654 -12.44 2.26 25.56
N ASN A 655 -13.38 1.83 26.41
CA ASN A 655 -13.56 2.40 27.74
C ASN A 655 -12.32 2.20 28.62
N PHE A 656 -11.67 1.03 28.52
CA PHE A 656 -10.45 0.75 29.26
C PHE A 656 -9.29 1.70 28.89
N TYR A 657 -9.11 2.05 27.61
CA TYR A 657 -8.15 3.09 27.21
C TYR A 657 -8.42 4.42 27.94
N SER A 658 -9.68 4.85 27.94
CA SER A 658 -10.08 6.10 28.57
C SER A 658 -9.92 6.07 30.09
N HIS A 659 -10.31 4.99 30.75
CA HIS A 659 -10.17 4.85 32.21
C HIS A 659 -8.72 4.84 32.67
N ILE A 660 -7.80 4.21 31.90
CA ILE A 660 -6.37 4.28 32.20
C ILE A 660 -5.92 5.74 32.16
N GLN A 661 -6.27 6.47 31.11
CA GLN A 661 -5.82 7.85 30.95
C GLN A 661 -6.38 8.77 32.03
N THR A 662 -7.67 8.69 32.37
CA THR A 662 -8.26 9.57 33.38
C THR A 662 -7.62 9.36 34.76
N VAL A 663 -7.55 8.11 35.22
CA VAL A 663 -7.03 7.79 36.56
C VAL A 663 -5.52 8.05 36.66
N VAL A 664 -4.75 7.61 35.67
CA VAL A 664 -3.29 7.74 35.71
C VAL A 664 -2.85 9.18 35.52
N ASN A 665 -3.51 9.96 34.66
CA ASN A 665 -3.18 11.37 34.51
C ASN A 665 -3.57 12.14 35.78
N ALA A 666 -4.72 11.82 36.40
CA ALA A 666 -5.08 12.39 37.70
C ALA A 666 -4.03 12.06 38.77
N TRP A 667 -3.49 10.84 38.78
CA TRP A 667 -2.37 10.45 39.65
C TRP A 667 -1.11 11.29 39.36
N LEU A 668 -0.71 11.39 38.09
CA LEU A 668 0.47 12.12 37.63
C LEU A 668 0.43 13.61 37.96
N ILE A 669 -0.75 14.24 37.93
CA ILE A 669 -0.89 15.68 38.27
C ILE A 669 -0.41 15.98 39.69
N ALA A 670 -0.57 15.07 40.65
CA ALA A 670 -0.06 15.28 42.01
C ALA A 670 1.38 14.81 42.19
N GLU A 671 1.80 13.75 41.51
CA GLU A 671 3.17 13.24 41.60
C GLU A 671 4.16 14.20 40.93
N GLY A 672 3.79 14.70 39.76
CA GLY A 672 4.66 15.48 38.87
C GLY A 672 5.69 14.61 38.15
N HIS A 673 6.01 15.00 36.92
CA HIS A 673 7.16 14.46 36.19
C HIS A 673 7.79 15.60 35.40
N THR A 674 9.13 15.65 35.39
CA THR A 674 9.90 16.69 34.74
C THR A 674 11.18 16.11 34.19
N ILE A 675 11.85 16.87 33.34
CA ILE A 675 13.15 16.53 32.79
C ILE A 675 14.01 17.79 32.80
N GLY A 676 15.22 17.69 33.33
CA GLY A 676 16.13 18.82 33.44
C GLY A 676 17.49 18.52 32.85
N ILE A 677 18.35 19.54 32.81
CA ILE A 677 19.75 19.37 32.41
C ILE A 677 20.48 18.37 33.32
N GLY A 678 20.11 18.33 34.61
CA GLY A 678 20.69 17.41 35.60
C GLY A 678 20.50 15.93 35.26
N ASP A 679 19.41 15.57 34.56
CA ASP A 679 19.16 14.19 34.12
C ASP A 679 20.11 13.75 33.00
N THR A 680 20.80 14.70 32.35
CA THR A 680 21.76 14.43 31.28
C THR A 680 23.22 14.38 31.76
N ILE A 681 23.47 14.72 33.03
CA ILE A 681 24.83 14.78 33.58
C ILE A 681 25.21 13.39 34.10
N ALA A 682 26.30 12.82 33.55
CA ALA A 682 26.95 11.65 34.13
C ALA A 682 27.82 12.04 35.33
N ASP A 683 28.05 11.07 36.21
CA ASP A 683 29.05 11.17 37.26
C ASP A 683 30.48 11.31 36.68
N GLN A 684 31.36 11.96 37.43
CA GLN A 684 32.70 12.30 36.96
C GLN A 684 33.57 11.05 36.72
N GLN A 685 33.29 9.94 37.40
CA GLN A 685 33.99 8.66 37.19
C GLN A 685 33.61 8.07 35.84
N THR A 686 32.31 7.99 35.53
CA THR A 686 31.84 7.54 34.20
C THR A 686 32.33 8.47 33.09
N TYR A 687 32.39 9.79 33.33
CA TYR A 687 32.94 10.72 32.33
C TYR A 687 34.42 10.43 32.00
N LYS A 688 35.24 10.11 33.01
CA LYS A 688 36.63 9.66 32.79
C LYS A 688 36.68 8.34 32.01
N GLU A 689 35.83 7.38 32.37
CA GLU A 689 35.73 6.10 31.65
C GLU A 689 35.34 6.30 30.17
N ILE A 690 34.40 7.21 29.89
CA ILE A 690 33.99 7.58 28.53
C ILE A 690 35.17 8.17 27.77
N GLN A 691 35.88 9.15 28.35
CA GLN A 691 37.04 9.78 27.71
C GLN A 691 38.16 8.77 27.44
N ASP A 692 38.46 7.89 28.40
CA ASP A 692 39.49 6.87 28.23
C ASP A 692 39.10 5.83 27.18
N THR A 693 37.81 5.49 27.08
CA THR A 693 37.30 4.58 26.03
C THR A 693 37.42 5.22 24.64
N ILE A 694 37.08 6.51 24.51
CA ILE A 694 37.22 7.25 23.24
C ILE A 694 38.70 7.39 22.86
N ARG A 695 39.58 7.71 23.83
CA ARG A 695 41.02 7.83 23.59
C ARG A 695 41.60 6.52 23.07
N LYS A 696 41.32 5.40 23.74
CA LYS A 696 41.74 4.06 23.28
C LYS A 696 41.25 3.76 21.87
N ALA A 697 40.00 4.09 21.55
CA ALA A 697 39.47 3.88 20.20
C ALA A 697 40.16 4.76 19.14
N LYS A 698 40.55 6.00 19.48
CA LYS A 698 41.36 6.85 18.59
C LYS A 698 42.74 6.25 18.37
N ASP A 699 43.39 5.77 19.44
CA ASP A 699 44.72 5.13 19.35
C ASP A 699 44.66 3.86 18.48
N GLU A 700 43.65 3.01 18.65
CA GLU A 700 43.40 1.84 17.79
C GLU A 700 43.23 2.23 16.31
N VAL A 701 42.56 3.36 16.01
CA VAL A 701 42.41 3.86 14.64
C VAL A 701 43.75 4.35 14.08
N VAL A 702 44.58 5.02 14.89
CA VAL A 702 45.93 5.46 14.49
C VAL A 702 46.80 4.25 14.16
N GLU A 703 46.77 3.19 14.97
CA GLU A 703 47.49 1.94 14.66
C GLU A 703 47.05 1.32 13.33
N VAL A 704 45.74 1.35 13.03
CA VAL A 704 45.21 0.85 11.75
C VAL A 704 45.65 1.73 10.58
N ILE A 705 45.78 3.05 10.78
CA ILE A 705 46.32 3.98 9.79
C ILE A 705 47.80 3.70 9.54
N GLU A 706 48.60 3.50 10.59
CA GLU A 706 50.02 3.18 10.48
C GLU A 706 50.24 1.85 9.75
N LYS A 707 49.48 0.80 10.11
CA LYS A 707 49.50 -0.48 9.38
C LYS A 707 49.14 -0.33 7.90
N ALA A 708 48.19 0.54 7.58
CA ALA A 708 47.82 0.82 6.20
C ALA A 708 48.90 1.62 5.44
N HIS A 709 49.64 2.51 6.12
CA HIS A 709 50.75 3.25 5.52
C HIS A 709 52.01 2.40 5.32
N ASN A 710 52.24 1.42 6.20
CA ASN A 710 53.37 0.49 6.12
C ASN A 710 53.08 -0.73 5.22
N ASP A 711 51.95 -0.75 4.50
CA ASP A 711 51.47 -1.88 3.68
C ASP A 711 51.34 -3.22 4.45
N GLU A 712 51.15 -3.15 5.77
CA GLU A 712 50.94 -4.32 6.65
C GLU A 712 49.47 -4.75 6.71
N LEU A 713 48.55 -3.92 6.23
CA LEU A 713 47.13 -4.21 6.21
C LEU A 713 46.77 -5.11 5.01
N GLU A 714 46.24 -6.30 5.27
CA GLU A 714 45.74 -7.18 4.22
C GLU A 714 44.30 -6.85 3.82
N ALA A 715 44.00 -6.90 2.52
CA ALA A 715 42.65 -6.71 2.02
C ALA A 715 41.77 -7.92 2.36
N THR A 716 40.62 -7.66 2.98
CA THR A 716 39.61 -8.71 3.20
C THR A 716 39.07 -9.23 1.87
N PRO A 717 38.72 -10.54 1.76
CA PRO A 717 38.27 -11.12 0.49
C PRO A 717 37.09 -10.36 -0.13
N GLY A 718 37.23 -10.00 -1.42
CA GLY A 718 36.22 -9.27 -2.17
C GLY A 718 36.16 -7.76 -1.90
N ASN A 719 36.99 -7.22 -1.00
CA ASN A 719 37.12 -5.80 -0.73
C ASN A 719 38.44 -5.26 -1.25
N SER A 720 38.48 -3.97 -1.61
CA SER A 720 39.75 -3.27 -1.79
C SER A 720 40.44 -3.04 -0.44
N LEU A 721 41.75 -2.78 -0.47
CA LEU A 721 42.51 -2.41 0.72
C LEU A 721 41.88 -1.20 1.44
N ARG A 722 41.49 -0.17 0.68
CA ARG A 722 40.83 1.02 1.21
C ARG A 722 39.45 0.75 1.81
N GLN A 723 38.67 -0.16 1.22
CA GLN A 723 37.39 -0.58 1.81
C GLN A 723 37.61 -1.35 3.11
N THR A 724 38.60 -2.24 3.14
CA THR A 724 38.97 -2.99 4.34
C THR A 724 39.38 -2.04 5.47
N PHE A 725 40.22 -1.06 5.16
CA PHE A 725 40.58 0.02 6.08
C PHE A 725 39.35 0.76 6.63
N GLU A 726 38.48 1.27 5.75
CA GLU A 726 37.27 2.01 6.16
C GLU A 726 36.31 1.15 6.99
N ASN A 727 36.18 -0.15 6.69
CA ASN A 727 35.35 -1.08 7.45
C ASN A 727 35.88 -1.27 8.87
N SER A 728 37.19 -1.50 9.01
CA SER A 728 37.84 -1.68 10.30
C SER A 728 37.70 -0.42 11.16
N VAL A 729 37.95 0.76 10.60
CA VAL A 729 37.82 2.04 11.32
C VAL A 729 36.37 2.29 11.76
N ASN A 730 35.39 2.11 10.86
CA ASN A 730 33.98 2.28 11.24
C ASN A 730 33.53 1.29 12.32
N ARG A 731 34.03 0.05 12.31
CA ARG A 731 33.74 -0.93 13.37
C ARG A 731 34.24 -0.43 14.73
N ILE A 732 35.51 -0.03 14.81
CA ILE A 732 36.13 0.48 16.04
C ILE A 732 35.35 1.68 16.60
N LEU A 733 35.01 2.66 15.75
CA LEU A 733 34.30 3.87 16.17
C LEU A 733 32.86 3.61 16.62
N ASN A 734 32.16 2.67 15.98
CA ASN A 734 30.81 2.28 16.41
C ASN A 734 30.85 1.47 17.72
N ASP A 735 31.78 0.53 17.86
CA ASP A 735 31.98 -0.23 19.10
C ASP A 735 32.30 0.71 20.27
N ALA A 736 33.13 1.74 20.04
CA ALA A 736 33.44 2.76 21.03
C ALA A 736 32.19 3.53 21.47
N ARG A 737 31.37 4.02 20.52
CA ARG A 737 30.11 4.71 20.81
C ARG A 737 29.14 3.83 21.62
N ASP A 738 29.02 2.55 21.26
CA ASP A 738 28.06 1.66 21.90
C ASP A 738 28.53 1.27 23.32
N ARG A 739 29.85 1.13 23.54
CA ARG A 739 30.44 0.94 24.88
C ARG A 739 30.26 2.16 25.77
N THR A 740 30.57 3.37 25.28
CA THR A 740 30.40 4.60 26.06
C THR A 740 28.93 4.86 26.38
N GLY A 741 28.03 4.61 25.42
CA GLY A 741 26.58 4.68 25.64
C GLY A 741 26.08 3.67 26.69
N SER A 742 26.61 2.44 26.68
CA SER A 742 26.27 1.40 27.67
C SER A 742 26.79 1.74 29.06
N SER A 743 28.00 2.28 29.16
CA SER A 743 28.58 2.73 30.44
C SER A 743 27.76 3.88 31.03
N ALA A 744 27.43 4.89 30.21
CA ALA A 744 26.55 5.98 30.63
C ALA A 744 25.17 5.49 31.07
N GLN A 745 24.55 4.53 30.37
CA GLN A 745 23.24 3.99 30.78
C GLN A 745 23.28 3.23 32.11
N LYS A 746 24.42 2.58 32.41
CA LYS A 746 24.61 1.85 33.68
C LYS A 746 24.83 2.79 34.86
N SER A 747 25.45 3.95 34.64
CA SER A 747 25.73 4.91 35.71
C SER A 747 24.51 5.74 36.12
N LEU A 748 23.49 5.83 35.27
CA LEU A 748 22.26 6.56 35.59
C LEU A 748 21.49 5.91 36.74
N SER A 749 21.18 6.74 37.74
CA SER A 749 20.35 6.38 38.88
C SER A 749 18.93 5.99 38.44
N GLU A 750 18.21 5.30 39.32
CA GLU A 750 16.81 4.92 39.06
C GLU A 750 15.86 6.15 39.03
N PHE A 751 16.23 7.21 39.74
CA PHE A 751 15.47 8.47 39.81
C PHE A 751 15.67 9.38 38.58
N ASN A 752 16.57 9.02 37.68
CA ASN A 752 16.82 9.79 36.47
C ASN A 752 15.60 9.74 35.53
N ASN A 753 15.14 10.89 35.06
CA ASN A 753 13.94 11.01 34.23
C ASN A 753 14.17 10.66 32.75
N PHE A 754 15.42 10.60 32.29
CA PHE A 754 15.80 10.58 30.87
C PHE A 754 16.10 9.17 30.32
N LYS A 755 16.78 8.32 31.10
CA LYS A 755 17.36 6.99 30.76
C LYS A 755 17.28 6.49 29.29
N SER A 756 17.91 7.18 28.33
CA SER A 756 18.66 6.62 27.17
C SER A 756 19.22 7.70 26.21
N MET A 757 20.51 7.61 25.82
CA MET A 757 21.24 8.21 24.66
C MET A 757 22.00 9.56 24.77
N VAL A 758 21.59 10.58 25.53
CA VAL A 758 22.18 11.94 25.35
C VAL A 758 23.53 12.17 26.05
N ILE A 759 23.99 11.21 26.85
CA ILE A 759 24.97 11.50 27.91
C ILE A 759 26.44 11.24 27.50
N ALA A 760 26.68 10.36 26.51
CA ALA A 760 28.04 9.89 26.21
C ALA A 760 28.72 10.62 25.05
N CYS A 761 28.46 10.24 23.81
CA CYS A 761 28.99 10.88 22.61
C CYS A 761 27.97 10.79 21.46
N VAL A 762 28.02 11.73 20.51
CA VAL A 762 27.14 11.71 19.33
C VAL A 762 27.60 10.64 18.32
N GLY A 763 28.92 10.45 18.15
CA GLY A 763 29.52 9.40 17.33
C GLY A 763 29.72 9.77 15.85
N GLN A 764 30.00 8.76 15.04
CA GLN A 764 30.37 8.93 13.62
C GLN A 764 29.23 9.47 12.75
N GLN A 765 29.49 10.56 12.03
CA GLN A 765 28.60 11.11 11.01
C GLN A 765 28.90 10.47 9.64
N ASN A 766 27.85 10.04 8.96
CA ASN A 766 27.95 9.37 7.67
C ASN A 766 27.19 10.17 6.60
N VAL A 767 27.69 10.09 5.37
CA VAL A 767 27.04 10.57 4.14
C VAL A 767 27.10 9.45 3.10
N GLU A 768 25.97 9.06 2.52
CA GLU A 768 25.85 7.95 1.57
C GLU A 768 26.43 6.62 2.09
N GLY A 769 26.30 6.38 3.41
CA GLY A 769 26.80 5.17 4.08
C GLY A 769 28.33 5.10 4.24
N LYS A 770 29.05 6.19 3.98
CA LYS A 770 30.50 6.32 4.24
C LYS A 770 30.76 7.44 5.23
N ARG A 771 31.95 7.45 5.84
CA ARG A 771 32.46 8.61 6.58
C ARG A 771 32.56 9.83 5.65
N ILE A 772 32.56 11.03 6.23
CA ILE A 772 32.52 12.30 5.48
C ILE A 772 33.54 12.30 4.32
N PRO A 773 33.12 12.43 3.06
CA PRO A 773 34.03 12.37 1.91
C PRO A 773 34.95 13.59 1.84
N PHE A 774 36.08 13.45 1.14
CA PHE A 774 36.96 14.58 0.86
C PHE A 774 36.31 15.50 -0.19
N GLY A 775 35.67 16.57 0.27
CA GLY A 775 35.08 17.61 -0.60
C GLY A 775 36.12 18.57 -1.17
N PHE A 776 37.22 18.78 -0.46
CA PHE A 776 38.39 19.51 -0.96
C PHE A 776 39.46 18.54 -1.47
N ARG A 777 40.46 19.06 -2.18
CA ARG A 777 41.58 18.26 -2.70
C ARG A 777 42.27 17.49 -1.56
N HIS A 778 42.00 16.19 -1.48
CA HIS A 778 42.53 15.26 -0.47
C HIS A 778 42.24 15.64 0.99
N ARG A 779 41.16 16.38 1.29
CA ARG A 779 40.78 16.70 2.67
C ARG A 779 39.30 17.02 2.80
N THR A 780 38.75 16.93 4.01
CA THR A 780 37.34 17.21 4.29
C THR A 780 37.05 18.69 4.46
N LEU A 781 37.89 19.41 5.21
CA LEU A 781 37.82 20.86 5.45
C LEU A 781 39.20 21.51 5.25
N PRO A 782 39.27 22.84 5.02
CA PRO A 782 40.54 23.55 4.88
C PRO A 782 41.40 23.56 6.15
N HIS A 783 40.79 23.27 7.31
CA HIS A 783 41.43 23.19 8.62
C HIS A 783 42.25 21.91 8.83
N PHE A 784 42.00 20.86 8.05
CA PHE A 784 42.72 19.60 8.13
C PHE A 784 43.87 19.54 7.11
N ILE A 785 44.87 18.73 7.45
CA ILE A 785 45.96 18.39 6.54
C ILE A 785 45.43 17.51 5.40
N LYS A 786 46.22 17.38 4.32
CA LYS A 786 45.88 16.50 3.21
C LYS A 786 46.07 15.04 3.61
N ASP A 787 45.23 14.18 3.05
CA ASP A 787 45.18 12.73 3.26
C ASP A 787 45.01 12.32 4.74
N ASP A 788 44.33 13.16 5.51
CA ASP A 788 43.96 12.87 6.90
C ASP A 788 42.77 11.92 6.97
N TYR A 789 43.03 10.66 7.36
CA TYR A 789 42.04 9.60 7.56
C TYR A 789 41.61 9.43 9.02
N GLY A 790 42.08 10.30 9.91
CA GLY A 790 41.77 10.27 11.34
C GLY A 790 40.27 10.45 11.63
N PRO A 791 39.82 10.07 12.84
CA PRO A 791 38.41 10.13 13.22
C PRO A 791 37.85 11.56 13.17
N GLU A 792 38.60 12.55 13.65
CA GLU A 792 38.18 13.96 13.69
C GLU A 792 38.00 14.56 12.29
N SER A 793 38.98 14.34 11.40
CA SER A 793 38.92 14.83 10.01
C SER A 793 37.77 14.21 9.23
N ARG A 794 37.38 12.98 9.56
CA ARG A 794 36.37 12.19 8.82
C ARG A 794 35.00 12.16 9.50
N GLY A 795 34.74 13.07 10.44
CA GLY A 795 33.38 13.32 10.97
C GLY A 795 32.98 12.48 12.18
N PHE A 796 33.92 11.97 12.97
CA PHE A 796 33.63 11.42 14.29
C PHE A 796 33.39 12.57 15.28
N VAL A 797 32.22 12.56 15.93
CA VAL A 797 31.87 13.54 16.96
C VAL A 797 32.08 12.90 18.33
N GLU A 798 33.13 13.33 19.01
CA GLU A 798 33.49 12.78 20.33
C GLU A 798 32.67 13.40 21.45
N ASN A 799 32.26 14.66 21.27
CA ASN A 799 31.51 15.40 22.27
C ASN A 799 30.04 14.96 22.32
N SER A 800 29.42 15.13 23.49
CA SER A 800 27.97 15.03 23.66
C SER A 800 27.32 16.38 23.38
N TYR A 801 25.99 16.39 23.21
CA TYR A 801 25.24 17.66 23.10
C TYR A 801 25.35 18.52 24.35
N LEU A 802 25.59 17.91 25.53
CA LEU A 802 25.81 18.62 26.79
C LEU A 802 27.15 19.34 26.83
N ALA A 803 28.22 18.68 26.38
CA ALA A 803 29.55 19.29 26.29
C ALA A 803 29.62 20.37 25.20
N GLY A 804 28.77 20.26 24.17
CA GLY A 804 28.75 21.14 23.01
C GLY A 804 29.66 20.62 21.90
N LEU A 805 29.32 20.95 20.66
CA LEU A 805 30.05 20.51 19.47
C LEU A 805 31.11 21.53 19.08
N THR A 806 32.29 21.08 18.68
CA THR A 806 33.28 21.95 18.03
C THR A 806 32.77 22.41 16.65
N PRO A 807 33.30 23.51 16.07
CA PRO A 807 32.84 24.01 14.77
C PRO A 807 32.96 22.98 13.62
N THR A 808 34.01 22.15 13.64
CA THR A 808 34.21 21.06 12.66
C THR A 808 33.18 19.95 12.84
N GLU A 809 32.98 19.48 14.07
CA GLU A 809 31.95 18.49 14.41
C GLU A 809 30.55 18.99 14.05
N PHE A 810 30.22 20.24 14.37
CA PHE A 810 28.94 20.86 14.04
C PHE A 810 28.68 20.86 12.53
N PHE A 811 29.69 21.22 11.73
CA PHE A 811 29.54 21.21 10.28
C PHE A 811 29.34 19.80 9.72
N PHE A 812 30.11 18.82 10.19
CA PHE A 812 29.95 17.42 9.78
C PHE A 812 28.60 16.84 10.23
N HIS A 813 28.14 17.19 11.43
CA HIS A 813 26.82 16.81 11.92
C HIS A 813 25.70 17.45 11.07
N ALA A 814 25.84 18.72 10.69
CA ALA A 814 24.91 19.39 9.80
C ALA A 814 24.87 18.76 8.40
N MET A 815 26.01 18.28 7.88
CA MET A 815 26.07 17.54 6.62
C MET A 815 25.28 16.23 6.70
N GLY A 816 25.49 15.41 7.74
CA GLY A 816 24.73 14.17 7.96
C GLY A 816 23.23 14.44 8.17
N GLY A 817 22.90 15.45 8.97
CA GLY A 817 21.50 15.87 9.18
C GLY A 817 20.82 16.34 7.89
N ARG A 818 21.53 17.02 6.99
CA ARG A 818 21.01 17.47 5.70
C ARG A 818 20.64 16.30 4.79
N GLU A 819 21.44 15.23 4.77
CA GLU A 819 21.10 14.01 4.01
C GLU A 819 19.75 13.44 4.48
N GLY A 820 19.57 13.29 5.80
CA GLY A 820 18.31 12.81 6.38
C GLY A 820 17.09 13.65 5.98
N LEU A 821 17.23 14.98 5.96
CA LEU A 821 16.16 15.89 5.51
C LEU A 821 15.83 15.74 4.03
N ILE A 822 16.85 15.64 3.16
CA ILE A 822 16.65 15.45 1.71
C ILE A 822 15.99 14.09 1.46
N ASP A 823 16.48 13.04 2.11
CA ASP A 823 15.93 11.69 1.99
C ASP A 823 14.46 11.63 2.41
N THR A 824 14.11 12.31 3.51
CA THR A 824 12.71 12.41 3.96
C THR A 824 11.83 13.06 2.89
N ALA A 825 12.28 14.15 2.28
CA ALA A 825 11.53 14.86 1.24
C ALA A 825 11.36 14.03 -0.05
N VAL A 826 12.44 13.44 -0.56
CA VAL A 826 12.42 12.64 -1.80
C VAL A 826 11.60 11.37 -1.61
N LYS A 827 11.81 10.65 -0.50
CA LYS A 827 11.14 9.37 -0.26
C LYS A 827 9.65 9.54 0.00
N THR A 828 9.20 10.66 0.58
CA THR A 828 7.76 10.96 0.74
C THR A 828 7.04 11.02 -0.62
N ALA A 829 7.66 11.63 -1.63
CA ALA A 829 7.07 11.70 -2.97
C ALA A 829 7.03 10.33 -3.66
N GLU A 830 8.11 9.54 -3.54
CA GLU A 830 8.20 8.21 -4.17
C GLU A 830 7.24 7.19 -3.54
N THR A 831 7.19 7.15 -2.21
CA THR A 831 6.32 6.22 -1.46
C THR A 831 4.85 6.49 -1.72
N GLY A 832 4.42 7.76 -1.74
CA GLY A 832 3.06 8.12 -2.13
C GLY A 832 2.69 7.70 -3.56
N TYR A 833 3.66 7.72 -4.48
CA TYR A 833 3.45 7.21 -5.84
C TYR A 833 3.34 5.69 -5.89
N ILE A 834 4.19 4.97 -5.16
CA ILE A 834 4.14 3.51 -5.02
C ILE A 834 2.80 3.08 -4.41
N GLN A 835 2.38 3.73 -3.32
CA GLN A 835 1.11 3.48 -2.65
C GLN A 835 -0.07 3.58 -3.61
N ARG A 836 -0.13 4.67 -4.39
CA ARG A 836 -1.19 4.86 -5.38
C ARG A 836 -1.17 3.79 -6.46
N ARG A 837 0.00 3.34 -6.90
CA ARG A 837 0.13 2.27 -7.91
C ARG A 837 -0.38 0.95 -7.38
N LEU A 838 -0.02 0.59 -6.14
CA LEU A 838 -0.50 -0.62 -5.49
C LEU A 838 -2.03 -0.62 -5.37
N ILE A 839 -2.61 0.48 -4.86
CA ILE A 839 -4.07 0.62 -4.75
C ILE A 839 -4.71 0.49 -6.13
N LYS A 840 -4.23 1.21 -7.14
CA LYS A 840 -4.84 1.16 -8.49
C LYS A 840 -4.73 -0.19 -9.18
N ALA A 841 -3.74 -1.00 -8.83
CA ALA A 841 -3.63 -2.36 -9.34
C ALA A 841 -4.62 -3.32 -8.66
N MET A 842 -4.93 -3.10 -7.38
CA MET A 842 -5.69 -4.04 -6.55
C MET A 842 -7.08 -3.53 -6.13
N GLU A 843 -7.52 -2.34 -6.57
CA GLU A 843 -8.74 -1.69 -6.04
C GLU A 843 -10.04 -2.46 -6.25
N SER A 844 -10.09 -3.36 -7.24
CA SER A 844 -11.28 -4.16 -7.54
C SER A 844 -11.24 -5.57 -6.98
N VAL A 845 -10.20 -5.91 -6.21
CA VAL A 845 -10.05 -7.25 -5.64
C VAL A 845 -10.82 -7.32 -4.33
N MET A 846 -11.78 -8.24 -4.26
CA MET A 846 -12.68 -8.44 -3.13
C MET A 846 -12.95 -9.92 -2.87
N VAL A 847 -13.42 -10.23 -1.66
CA VAL A 847 -13.94 -11.55 -1.31
C VAL A 847 -15.39 -11.67 -1.78
N ASN A 848 -15.69 -12.72 -2.53
CA ASN A 848 -17.04 -13.04 -2.99
C ASN A 848 -17.76 -13.96 -1.99
N TYR A 849 -19.09 -14.05 -2.10
CA TYR A 849 -19.92 -14.91 -1.23
C TYR A 849 -19.58 -16.41 -1.28
N ASP A 850 -18.89 -16.86 -2.33
CA ASP A 850 -18.37 -18.23 -2.42
C ASP A 850 -17.05 -18.43 -1.67
N GLY A 851 -16.56 -17.41 -0.95
CA GLY A 851 -15.29 -17.36 -0.22
C GLY A 851 -14.06 -17.17 -1.11
N THR A 852 -14.24 -17.02 -2.43
CA THR A 852 -13.14 -16.82 -3.38
C THR A 852 -12.76 -15.35 -3.51
N VAL A 853 -11.51 -15.08 -3.87
CA VAL A 853 -11.02 -13.71 -4.11
C VAL A 853 -10.98 -13.45 -5.61
N ARG A 854 -11.74 -12.46 -6.08
CA ARG A 854 -11.87 -12.14 -7.51
C ARG A 854 -11.67 -10.66 -7.78
N ASN A 855 -11.29 -10.35 -9.02
CA ASN A 855 -11.27 -8.96 -9.51
C ASN A 855 -12.61 -8.57 -10.15
N SER A 856 -12.72 -7.30 -10.60
CA SER A 856 -13.91 -6.77 -11.30
C SER A 856 -14.33 -7.54 -12.56
N VAL A 857 -13.44 -8.30 -13.20
CA VAL A 857 -13.73 -9.12 -14.39
C VAL A 857 -14.22 -10.53 -14.00
N GLY A 858 -14.19 -10.86 -12.71
CA GLY A 858 -14.53 -12.19 -12.19
C GLY A 858 -13.39 -13.20 -12.34
N GLN A 859 -12.16 -12.76 -12.60
CA GLN A 859 -11.00 -13.65 -12.61
C GLN A 859 -10.63 -14.01 -11.17
N LEU A 860 -10.46 -15.32 -10.95
CA LEU A 860 -10.04 -15.88 -9.68
C LEU A 860 -8.56 -15.55 -9.40
N ILE A 861 -8.28 -14.96 -8.23
CA ILE A 861 -6.92 -14.66 -7.75
C ILE A 861 -6.53 -15.68 -6.68
N GLN A 862 -7.40 -15.91 -5.70
CA GLN A 862 -7.22 -16.93 -4.66
C GLN A 862 -8.51 -17.72 -4.49
N LEU A 863 -8.39 -19.02 -4.22
CA LEU A 863 -9.53 -19.89 -3.89
C LEU A 863 -10.14 -19.56 -2.54
N ARG A 864 -9.28 -19.22 -1.57
CA ARG A 864 -9.65 -18.70 -0.26
C ARG A 864 -8.73 -17.52 0.07
N TYR A 865 -9.28 -16.51 0.72
CA TYR A 865 -8.50 -15.36 1.16
C TYR A 865 -7.38 -15.82 2.09
N GLY A 866 -6.15 -15.34 1.87
CA GLY A 866 -5.02 -15.70 2.75
C GLY A 866 -4.62 -17.18 2.74
N GLU A 867 -5.16 -17.99 1.81
CA GLU A 867 -5.03 -19.46 1.76
C GLU A 867 -5.65 -20.21 2.96
N ASP A 868 -6.16 -19.50 3.97
CA ASP A 868 -6.83 -20.03 5.16
C ASP A 868 -8.30 -19.59 5.26
N GLY A 869 -8.73 -18.50 4.62
CA GLY A 869 -10.10 -17.97 4.70
C GLY A 869 -10.38 -17.13 5.93
N LEU A 870 -9.35 -16.67 6.65
CA LEU A 870 -9.48 -15.97 7.92
C LEU A 870 -9.14 -14.47 7.80
N ASP A 871 -9.78 -13.63 8.63
CA ASP A 871 -9.47 -12.21 8.74
C ASP A 871 -8.24 -11.98 9.63
N GLY A 872 -7.29 -11.19 9.11
CA GLY A 872 -6.07 -10.81 9.80
C GLY A 872 -6.28 -10.03 11.11
N MET A 873 -7.47 -9.53 11.41
CA MET A 873 -7.79 -8.88 12.70
C MET A 873 -7.93 -9.88 13.87
N TRP A 874 -8.34 -11.12 13.60
CA TRP A 874 -8.70 -12.10 14.64
C TRP A 874 -7.61 -13.12 14.96
N VAL A 875 -6.49 -13.08 14.22
CA VAL A 875 -5.39 -14.03 14.37
C VAL A 875 -4.36 -13.55 15.39
N GLU A 876 -3.74 -14.49 16.11
CA GLU A 876 -2.72 -14.20 17.11
C GLU A 876 -1.45 -15.03 16.87
N ASN A 877 -0.32 -14.54 17.38
CA ASN A 877 0.93 -15.31 17.36
C ASN A 877 0.85 -16.44 18.40
N GLN A 878 0.95 -17.68 17.94
CA GLN A 878 0.94 -18.90 18.75
C GLN A 878 2.18 -19.74 18.50
N THR A 879 2.42 -20.75 19.34
CA THR A 879 3.56 -21.66 19.20
C THR A 879 3.10 -23.11 19.06
N LEU A 880 3.70 -23.83 18.12
CA LEU A 880 3.48 -25.27 17.92
C LEU A 880 4.35 -26.07 18.90
N PRO A 881 3.76 -26.75 19.88
CA PRO A 881 4.53 -27.39 20.95
C PRO A 881 5.28 -28.66 20.48
N THR A 882 4.81 -29.33 19.42
CA THR A 882 5.36 -30.60 18.92
C THR A 882 6.59 -30.46 18.03
N MET A 883 6.84 -29.26 17.49
CA MET A 883 7.81 -29.03 16.42
C MET A 883 9.27 -29.25 16.86
N LYS A 884 9.68 -28.58 17.95
CA LYS A 884 11.09 -28.51 18.41
C LYS A 884 11.55 -29.69 19.27
N LEU A 885 10.62 -30.51 19.77
CA LEU A 885 10.94 -31.60 20.70
C LEU A 885 11.77 -32.70 20.02
N THR A 886 12.67 -33.33 20.76
CA THR A 886 13.33 -34.59 20.36
C THR A 886 12.31 -35.73 20.39
N ASN A 887 12.58 -36.82 19.66
CA ASN A 887 11.63 -37.94 19.55
C ASN A 887 11.29 -38.55 20.91
N GLY A 888 12.29 -38.79 21.78
CA GLY A 888 12.03 -39.32 23.12
C GLY A 888 11.25 -38.36 24.04
N LEU A 889 11.49 -37.04 23.95
CA LEU A 889 10.71 -36.06 24.72
C LEU A 889 9.28 -35.91 24.18
N PHE A 890 9.09 -36.09 22.88
CA PHE A 890 7.77 -36.06 22.24
C PHE A 890 6.94 -37.27 22.68
N GLU A 891 7.47 -38.49 22.58
CA GLU A 891 6.81 -39.70 23.07
C GLU A 891 6.44 -39.58 24.55
N LYS A 892 7.38 -39.15 25.40
CA LYS A 892 7.12 -38.95 26.83
C LYS A 892 5.98 -37.96 27.11
N LYS A 893 5.83 -36.88 26.33
CA LYS A 893 4.81 -35.84 26.57
C LYS A 893 3.44 -36.14 25.96
N TYR A 894 3.38 -36.97 24.92
CA TYR A 894 2.19 -37.09 24.09
C TYR A 894 1.64 -38.52 24.01
N HIS A 895 2.47 -39.55 24.19
CA HIS A 895 2.04 -40.93 24.18
C HIS A 895 1.49 -41.33 25.57
N LEU A 896 0.27 -41.87 25.60
CA LEU A 896 -0.38 -42.37 26.82
C LEU A 896 -0.34 -43.91 26.80
N ASP A 897 0.57 -44.50 27.57
CA ASP A 897 0.67 -45.95 27.69
C ASP A 897 -0.34 -46.48 28.73
N VAL A 898 -1.33 -47.23 28.24
CA VAL A 898 -2.41 -47.81 29.07
C VAL A 898 -1.90 -48.94 29.97
N ASN A 899 -0.74 -49.53 29.67
CA ASN A 899 -0.16 -50.61 30.47
C ASN A 899 0.61 -50.09 31.71
N ASN A 900 0.86 -48.79 31.80
CA ASN A 900 1.63 -48.19 32.89
C ASN A 900 0.72 -47.70 34.04
N ASP A 901 0.34 -48.62 34.94
CA ASP A 901 -0.57 -48.34 36.07
C ASP A 901 -0.11 -47.20 36.98
N LYS A 902 1.20 -47.02 37.13
CA LYS A 902 1.77 -45.98 37.99
C LYS A 902 1.59 -44.59 37.38
N GLU A 903 1.59 -44.49 36.06
CA GLU A 903 1.35 -43.24 35.33
C GLU A 903 -0.15 -42.93 35.30
N LEU A 904 -0.99 -43.92 34.98
CA LEU A 904 -2.45 -43.75 34.96
C LEU A 904 -3.03 -43.30 36.31
N LYS A 905 -2.60 -43.88 37.44
CA LYS A 905 -3.05 -43.47 38.79
C LYS A 905 -2.67 -42.05 39.17
N LYS A 906 -1.69 -41.43 38.51
CA LYS A 906 -1.35 -40.01 38.71
C LYS A 906 -2.20 -39.08 37.85
N LEU A 907 -2.73 -39.60 36.74
CA LEU A 907 -3.42 -38.82 35.73
C LEU A 907 -4.92 -38.82 35.96
N TYR A 908 -5.50 -39.99 36.21
CA TYR A 908 -6.94 -40.23 36.24
C TYR A 908 -7.40 -40.83 37.58
N THR A 909 -8.70 -40.70 37.86
CA THR A 909 -9.36 -41.35 39.00
C THR A 909 -9.48 -42.87 38.78
N ASP A 910 -9.58 -43.64 39.86
CA ASP A 910 -9.64 -45.11 39.79
C ASP A 910 -10.85 -45.62 38.97
N ASP A 911 -11.96 -44.88 38.95
CA ASP A 911 -13.14 -45.18 38.15
C ASP A 911 -12.85 -45.12 36.64
N VAL A 912 -12.21 -44.03 36.20
CA VAL A 912 -11.81 -43.84 34.79
C VAL A 912 -10.78 -44.89 34.36
N ILE A 913 -9.85 -45.27 35.24
CA ILE A 913 -8.84 -46.30 34.94
C ILE A 913 -9.49 -47.67 34.72
N ARG A 914 -10.47 -48.03 35.54
CA ARG A 914 -11.22 -49.29 35.42
C ARG A 914 -12.02 -49.34 34.12
N GLU A 915 -12.68 -48.25 33.75
CA GLU A 915 -13.41 -48.14 32.49
C GLU A 915 -12.47 -48.19 31.27
N LEU A 916 -11.34 -47.48 31.31
CA LEU A 916 -10.35 -47.46 30.23
C LEU A 916 -9.71 -48.84 30.00
N LYS A 917 -9.46 -49.60 31.07
CA LYS A 917 -8.95 -50.98 30.97
C LYS A 917 -10.01 -51.99 30.52
N GLY A 918 -11.28 -51.75 30.88
CA GLY A 918 -12.41 -52.60 30.52
C GLY A 918 -12.88 -52.42 29.08
N ASN A 919 -12.58 -51.28 28.44
CA ASN A 919 -13.06 -50.94 27.11
C ASN A 919 -11.94 -51.02 26.04
N PRO A 920 -11.88 -52.07 25.20
CA PRO A 920 -10.87 -52.19 24.14
C PRO A 920 -10.99 -51.10 23.06
N ASP A 921 -12.19 -50.60 22.77
CA ASP A 921 -12.40 -49.55 21.75
C ASP A 921 -11.76 -48.23 22.18
N ALA A 922 -11.79 -47.93 23.49
CA ALA A 922 -11.15 -46.73 24.04
C ALA A 922 -9.61 -46.79 23.92
N GLN A 923 -9.03 -47.99 24.02
CA GLN A 923 -7.58 -48.20 23.84
C GLN A 923 -7.17 -48.03 22.38
N GLU A 924 -7.97 -48.57 21.45
CA GLU A 924 -7.74 -48.38 20.01
C GLU A 924 -7.80 -46.89 19.61
N LEU A 925 -8.75 -46.13 20.17
CA LEU A 925 -8.87 -44.69 19.91
C LEU A 925 -7.63 -43.89 20.33
N LEU A 926 -6.98 -44.26 21.44
CA LEU A 926 -5.74 -43.63 21.91
C LEU A 926 -4.56 -43.92 20.98
N GLU A 927 -4.46 -45.16 20.49
CA GLU A 927 -3.45 -45.52 19.48
C GLU A 927 -3.65 -44.76 18.16
N VAL A 928 -4.90 -44.55 17.75
CA VAL A 928 -5.22 -43.73 16.58
C VAL A 928 -4.85 -42.26 16.80
N GLU A 929 -5.11 -41.69 17.98
CA GLU A 929 -4.69 -40.34 18.35
C GLU A 929 -3.16 -40.20 18.26
N TRP A 930 -2.42 -41.17 18.83
CA TRP A 930 -0.96 -41.17 18.78
C TRP A 930 -0.41 -41.21 17.36
N LYS A 931 -0.92 -42.12 16.52
CA LYS A 931 -0.53 -42.21 15.10
C LYS A 931 -0.80 -40.90 14.36
N GLN A 932 -1.94 -40.24 14.64
CA GLN A 932 -2.26 -38.94 14.05
C GLN A 932 -1.27 -37.85 14.47
N LEU A 933 -0.89 -37.79 15.75
CA LEU A 933 0.07 -36.80 16.26
C LEU A 933 1.47 -36.99 15.65
N VAL A 934 1.89 -38.23 15.41
CA VAL A 934 3.15 -38.55 14.71
C VAL A 934 3.09 -38.04 13.27
N GLN A 935 2.01 -38.34 12.54
CA GLN A 935 1.81 -37.86 11.16
C GLN A 935 1.78 -36.34 11.07
N ASP A 936 1.05 -35.68 11.97
CA ASP A 936 0.97 -34.23 12.06
C ASP A 936 2.36 -33.61 12.28
N ARG A 937 3.18 -34.22 13.15
CA ARG A 937 4.55 -33.75 13.44
C ARG A 937 5.49 -33.90 12.25
N GLU A 938 5.39 -35.01 11.50
CA GLU A 938 6.16 -35.19 10.26
C GLU A 938 5.76 -34.19 9.19
N MET A 939 4.44 -33.98 9.03
CA MET A 939 3.89 -33.00 8.11
C MET A 939 4.33 -31.57 8.46
N LEU A 940 4.28 -31.18 9.74
CA LEU A 940 4.77 -29.88 10.19
C LEU A 940 6.25 -29.68 9.89
N ARG A 941 7.08 -30.71 10.04
CA ARG A 941 8.52 -30.65 9.71
C ARG A 941 8.79 -30.54 8.22
N THR A 942 7.88 -31.05 7.41
CA THR A 942 7.92 -30.87 5.96
C THR A 942 7.49 -29.46 5.57
N ILE A 943 6.44 -28.92 6.19
CA ILE A 943 5.96 -27.55 5.96
C ILE A 943 6.98 -26.51 6.44
N PHE A 944 7.56 -26.69 7.64
CA PHE A 944 8.49 -25.76 8.29
C PHE A 944 9.90 -26.37 8.45
N PRO A 945 10.69 -26.53 7.38
CA PRO A 945 11.97 -27.25 7.43
C PRO A 945 13.03 -26.58 8.32
N LYS A 946 12.91 -25.27 8.56
CA LYS A 946 13.83 -24.51 9.45
C LYS A 946 13.53 -24.68 10.94
N GLY A 947 12.43 -25.35 11.30
CA GLY A 947 12.06 -25.55 12.70
C GLY A 947 11.48 -24.31 13.40
N ASP A 948 10.94 -23.35 12.63
CA ASP A 948 10.19 -22.25 13.25
C ASP A 948 8.89 -22.80 13.84
N ALA A 949 8.70 -22.57 15.14
CA ALA A 949 7.53 -23.04 15.87
C ALA A 949 6.47 -21.95 16.00
N LYS A 950 6.80 -20.70 15.64
CA LYS A 950 5.87 -19.59 15.76
C LYS A 950 4.95 -19.55 14.54
N ILE A 951 3.65 -19.56 14.81
CA ILE A 951 2.60 -19.53 13.79
C ILE A 951 1.60 -18.43 14.11
N VAL A 952 0.76 -18.10 13.14
CA VAL A 952 -0.30 -17.10 13.26
C VAL A 952 -1.62 -17.81 13.02
N LEU A 953 -2.44 -17.93 14.06
CA LEU A 953 -3.73 -18.62 14.01
C LEU A 953 -4.74 -17.93 14.95
N PRO A 954 -6.05 -18.04 14.67
CA PRO A 954 -7.08 -17.52 15.56
C PRO A 954 -7.16 -18.35 16.84
N CYS A 955 -7.88 -17.84 17.83
CA CYS A 955 -8.14 -18.53 19.10
C CYS A 955 -6.86 -18.93 19.84
N ASN A 956 -6.31 -18.04 20.67
CA ASN A 956 -5.15 -18.38 21.50
C ASN A 956 -5.49 -19.50 22.52
N LEU A 957 -5.12 -20.74 22.19
CA LEU A 957 -5.54 -21.91 22.95
C LEU A 957 -4.97 -21.92 24.37
N GLN A 958 -3.72 -21.49 24.55
CA GLN A 958 -3.09 -21.42 25.88
C GLN A 958 -3.87 -20.48 26.81
N ARG A 959 -4.33 -19.35 26.27
CA ARG A 959 -5.14 -18.38 27.01
C ARG A 959 -6.53 -18.91 27.30
N LEU A 960 -7.19 -19.56 26.35
CA LEU A 960 -8.50 -20.18 26.57
C LEU A 960 -8.46 -21.27 27.64
N ILE A 961 -7.44 -22.10 27.64
CA ILE A 961 -7.22 -23.12 28.68
C ILE A 961 -7.03 -22.46 30.05
N TRP A 962 -6.22 -21.41 30.12
CA TRP A 962 -6.00 -20.68 31.37
C TRP A 962 -7.28 -20.02 31.88
N ASN A 963 -8.09 -19.43 30.99
CA ASN A 963 -9.40 -18.89 31.33
C ASN A 963 -10.33 -19.97 31.89
N ALA A 964 -10.41 -21.13 31.23
CA ALA A 964 -11.23 -22.26 31.69
C ALA A 964 -10.81 -22.74 33.08
N GLN A 965 -9.50 -22.89 33.34
CA GLN A 965 -8.98 -23.27 34.65
C GLN A 965 -9.44 -22.32 35.76
N LYS A 966 -9.56 -21.02 35.45
CA LYS A 966 -9.97 -20.00 36.43
C LYS A 966 -11.48 -19.91 36.59
N ILE A 967 -12.24 -20.02 35.50
CA ILE A 967 -13.71 -19.98 35.53
C ILE A 967 -14.27 -21.17 36.32
N PHE A 968 -13.75 -22.37 36.06
CA PHE A 968 -14.25 -23.62 36.68
C PHE A 968 -13.46 -24.02 37.93
N HIS A 969 -12.53 -23.18 38.40
CA HIS A 969 -11.72 -23.42 39.59
C HIS A 969 -11.04 -24.81 39.62
N VAL A 970 -10.41 -25.17 38.49
CA VAL A 970 -9.77 -26.46 38.29
C VAL A 970 -8.60 -26.65 39.26
N ASP A 971 -8.64 -27.72 40.07
CA ASP A 971 -7.55 -28.08 40.99
C ASP A 971 -6.49 -28.93 40.28
N THR A 972 -5.38 -28.30 39.92
CA THR A 972 -4.27 -28.96 39.21
C THR A 972 -3.52 -30.01 40.04
N ARG A 973 -3.81 -30.13 41.34
CA ARG A 973 -3.19 -31.13 42.22
C ARG A 973 -3.94 -32.46 42.23
N LYS A 974 -5.21 -32.48 41.81
CA LYS A 974 -6.04 -33.68 41.79
C LYS A 974 -5.92 -34.42 40.44
N PRO A 975 -6.12 -35.75 40.41
CA PRO A 975 -6.28 -36.48 39.15
C PRO A 975 -7.54 -35.99 38.42
N SER A 976 -7.53 -36.06 37.08
CA SER A 976 -8.65 -35.66 36.24
C SER A 976 -9.73 -36.74 36.25
N ASP A 977 -10.99 -36.31 36.27
CA ASP A 977 -12.21 -37.11 36.15
C ASP A 977 -12.66 -37.27 34.68
N LEU A 978 -11.97 -36.62 33.74
CA LEU A 978 -12.34 -36.60 32.34
C LEU A 978 -11.91 -37.88 31.61
N HIS A 979 -12.87 -38.62 31.06
CA HIS A 979 -12.61 -39.85 30.32
C HIS A 979 -11.88 -39.56 28.99
N PRO A 980 -10.78 -40.29 28.65
CA PRO A 980 -9.98 -40.02 27.44
C PRO A 980 -10.76 -40.11 26.13
N GLN A 981 -11.72 -41.04 26.04
CA GLN A 981 -12.58 -41.19 24.84
C GLN A 981 -13.38 -39.92 24.54
N THR A 982 -13.91 -39.26 25.58
CA THR A 982 -14.66 -38.00 25.44
C THR A 982 -13.80 -36.89 24.84
N ILE A 983 -12.51 -36.87 25.17
CA ILE A 983 -11.56 -35.91 24.61
C ILE A 983 -11.38 -36.17 23.12
N VAL A 984 -11.03 -37.40 22.73
CA VAL A 984 -10.76 -37.74 21.32
C VAL A 984 -12.00 -37.50 20.44
N GLU A 985 -13.17 -37.95 20.88
CA GLU A 985 -14.43 -37.74 20.15
C GLU A 985 -14.82 -36.26 20.10
N GLY A 986 -14.65 -35.53 21.20
CA GLY A 986 -14.91 -34.09 21.27
C GLY A 986 -14.06 -33.30 20.28
N LEU A 987 -12.76 -33.64 20.18
CA LEU A 987 -11.85 -33.01 19.21
C LEU A 987 -12.18 -33.38 17.75
N ARG A 988 -12.57 -34.62 17.47
CA ARG A 988 -13.03 -35.02 16.12
C ARG A 988 -14.28 -34.24 15.71
N LYS A 989 -15.29 -34.19 16.60
CA LYS A 989 -16.53 -33.41 16.38
C LYS A 989 -16.25 -31.90 16.25
N LEU A 990 -15.27 -31.37 16.98
CA LEU A 990 -14.84 -29.98 16.82
C LEU A 990 -14.24 -29.77 15.42
N SER A 991 -13.31 -30.62 15.00
CA SER A 991 -12.66 -30.53 13.68
C SER A 991 -13.67 -30.52 12.52
N ASP A 992 -14.73 -31.33 12.61
CA ASP A 992 -15.80 -31.37 11.61
C ASP A 992 -16.66 -30.10 11.58
N ARG A 993 -16.80 -29.39 12.72
CA ARG A 993 -17.59 -28.16 12.85
C ARG A 993 -16.84 -26.91 12.39
N LEU A 994 -15.50 -26.93 12.35
CA LEU A 994 -14.68 -25.81 11.90
C LEU A 994 -14.70 -25.68 10.37
N VAL A 995 -15.80 -25.21 9.77
CA VAL A 995 -16.00 -25.18 8.32
C VAL A 995 -15.64 -23.82 7.70
N ILE A 996 -14.79 -23.83 6.66
CA ILE A 996 -14.42 -22.67 5.84
C ILE A 996 -14.91 -22.84 4.39
N VAL A 997 -14.78 -24.04 3.84
CA VAL A 997 -15.28 -24.43 2.52
C VAL A 997 -16.51 -25.30 2.73
N SER A 998 -17.68 -24.72 2.49
CA SER A 998 -18.93 -25.48 2.46
C SER A 998 -19.03 -26.30 1.17
N GLY A 999 -19.27 -27.60 1.27
CA GLY A 999 -19.54 -28.48 0.13
C GLY A 999 -19.37 -29.96 0.48
N THR A 1000 -20.13 -30.83 -0.19
CA THR A 1000 -20.09 -32.28 0.02
C THR A 1000 -19.28 -33.03 -1.04
N ASP A 1001 -18.92 -32.36 -2.13
CA ASP A 1001 -18.10 -32.88 -3.21
C ASP A 1001 -16.65 -33.11 -2.77
N SER A 1002 -15.95 -33.98 -3.50
CA SER A 1002 -14.58 -34.39 -3.16
C SER A 1002 -13.59 -33.22 -3.16
N ILE A 1003 -13.79 -32.23 -4.04
CA ILE A 1003 -12.92 -31.07 -4.15
C ILE A 1003 -13.13 -30.15 -2.94
N SER A 1004 -14.38 -29.84 -2.59
CA SER A 1004 -14.68 -29.01 -1.41
C SER A 1004 -14.19 -29.65 -0.12
N LYS A 1005 -14.34 -30.97 0.05
CA LYS A 1005 -13.79 -31.70 1.20
C LYS A 1005 -12.27 -31.58 1.29
N GLN A 1006 -11.56 -31.79 0.17
CA GLN A 1006 -10.10 -31.63 0.16
C GLN A 1006 -9.68 -30.19 0.45
N ALA A 1007 -10.36 -29.21 -0.13
CA ALA A 1007 -10.09 -27.80 0.10
C ALA A 1007 -10.33 -27.41 1.57
N GLN A 1008 -11.38 -27.94 2.19
CA GLN A 1008 -11.71 -27.74 3.60
C GLN A 1008 -10.63 -28.32 4.51
N THR A 1009 -10.21 -29.57 4.25
CA THR A 1009 -9.12 -30.21 5.01
C THR A 1009 -7.82 -29.42 4.91
N ASN A 1010 -7.49 -28.91 3.72
CA ASN A 1010 -6.28 -28.10 3.52
C ASN A 1010 -6.37 -26.74 4.24
N ALA A 1011 -7.51 -26.05 4.15
CA ALA A 1011 -7.70 -24.72 4.76
C ALA A 1011 -7.60 -24.76 6.29
N THR A 1012 -8.04 -25.86 6.92
CA THR A 1012 -8.05 -26.00 8.39
C THR A 1012 -6.91 -26.85 8.95
N LEU A 1013 -5.99 -27.31 8.09
CA LEU A 1013 -4.93 -28.25 8.45
C LEU A 1013 -4.10 -27.79 9.65
N LEU A 1014 -3.55 -26.58 9.59
CA LEU A 1014 -2.69 -26.04 10.65
C LEU A 1014 -3.46 -25.81 11.97
N MET A 1015 -4.71 -25.35 11.89
CA MET A 1015 -5.57 -25.16 13.07
C MET A 1015 -5.87 -26.49 13.75
N ASN A 1016 -6.22 -27.51 12.97
CA ASN A 1016 -6.50 -28.84 13.47
C ASN A 1016 -5.25 -29.48 14.13
N ILE A 1017 -4.07 -29.30 13.54
CA ILE A 1017 -2.81 -29.76 14.15
C ILE A 1017 -2.54 -29.05 15.47
N LEU A 1018 -2.76 -27.72 15.54
CA LEU A 1018 -2.58 -26.96 16.78
C LEU A 1018 -3.55 -27.43 17.89
N ILE A 1019 -4.82 -27.63 17.55
CA ILE A 1019 -5.85 -28.14 18.47
C ILE A 1019 -5.44 -29.51 19.00
N ARG A 1020 -5.14 -30.47 18.12
CA ARG A 1020 -4.74 -31.83 18.52
C ARG A 1020 -3.47 -31.84 19.36
N SER A 1021 -2.47 -31.04 19.00
CA SER A 1021 -1.21 -30.98 19.75
C SER A 1021 -1.30 -30.25 21.10
N THR A 1022 -2.34 -29.47 21.34
CA THR A 1022 -2.52 -28.73 22.59
C THR A 1022 -3.50 -29.42 23.54
N LEU A 1023 -4.55 -30.04 22.99
CA LEU A 1023 -5.66 -30.65 23.72
C LEU A 1023 -5.64 -32.19 23.65
N CYS A 1024 -4.52 -32.82 23.32
CA CYS A 1024 -4.45 -34.28 23.34
C CYS A 1024 -4.72 -34.85 24.75
N THR A 1025 -5.20 -36.09 24.79
CA THR A 1025 -5.61 -36.77 26.03
C THR A 1025 -4.60 -36.63 27.16
N LYS A 1026 -3.32 -36.94 26.89
CA LYS A 1026 -2.24 -36.84 27.88
C LYS A 1026 -2.00 -35.40 28.37
N GLN A 1027 -2.00 -34.40 27.47
CA GLN A 1027 -1.77 -33.01 27.88
C GLN A 1027 -2.93 -32.46 28.71
N VAL A 1028 -4.16 -32.82 28.35
CA VAL A 1028 -5.36 -32.45 29.11
C VAL A 1028 -5.33 -33.06 30.51
N ALA A 1029 -4.93 -34.32 30.64
CA ALA A 1029 -4.89 -35.02 31.93
C ALA A 1029 -3.63 -34.76 32.77
N GLU A 1030 -2.48 -34.42 32.18
CA GLU A 1030 -1.22 -34.20 32.90
C GLU A 1030 -0.98 -32.72 33.20
N THR A 1031 -1.03 -31.87 32.17
CA THR A 1031 -0.64 -30.46 32.24
C THR A 1031 -1.81 -29.56 32.61
N HIS A 1032 -2.94 -29.70 31.91
CA HIS A 1032 -4.07 -28.76 32.02
C HIS A 1032 -5.06 -29.15 33.13
N LYS A 1033 -5.16 -30.46 33.42
CA LYS A 1033 -6.00 -31.07 34.47
C LYS A 1033 -7.48 -30.71 34.37
N LEU A 1034 -8.01 -30.54 33.15
CA LEU A 1034 -9.39 -30.09 32.93
C LEU A 1034 -10.42 -31.11 33.43
N ASN A 1035 -11.57 -30.62 33.88
CA ASN A 1035 -12.77 -31.41 34.14
C ASN A 1035 -13.69 -31.39 32.89
N THR A 1036 -14.77 -32.18 32.92
CA THR A 1036 -15.70 -32.30 31.79
C THR A 1036 -16.34 -30.97 31.39
N GLU A 1037 -16.84 -30.18 32.35
CA GLU A 1037 -17.47 -28.88 32.07
C GLU A 1037 -16.49 -27.89 31.43
N ALA A 1038 -15.26 -27.80 31.95
CA ALA A 1038 -14.24 -26.92 31.39
C ALA A 1038 -13.83 -27.33 29.97
N PHE A 1039 -13.76 -28.64 29.70
CA PHE A 1039 -13.42 -29.14 28.38
C PHE A 1039 -14.52 -28.84 27.35
N GLU A 1040 -15.79 -29.09 27.69
CA GLU A 1040 -16.93 -28.74 26.82
C GLU A 1040 -17.01 -27.23 26.54
N TRP A 1041 -16.76 -26.41 27.57
CA TRP A 1041 -16.70 -24.96 27.41
C TRP A 1041 -15.59 -24.53 26.44
N ILE A 1042 -14.38 -25.09 26.55
CA ILE A 1042 -13.27 -24.78 25.63
C ILE A 1042 -13.65 -25.14 24.19
N ILE A 1043 -14.25 -26.31 23.97
CA ILE A 1043 -14.68 -26.74 22.63
C ILE A 1043 -15.68 -25.73 22.03
N GLY A 1044 -16.69 -25.32 22.79
CA GLY A 1044 -17.69 -24.34 22.34
C GLY A 1044 -17.07 -22.97 22.06
N GLU A 1045 -16.12 -22.52 22.88
CA GLU A 1045 -15.46 -21.23 22.72
C GLU A 1045 -14.52 -21.21 21.51
N ILE A 1046 -13.81 -22.31 21.23
CA ILE A 1046 -12.98 -22.45 20.02
C ILE A 1046 -13.85 -22.35 18.77
N GLU A 1047 -14.98 -23.06 18.72
CA GLU A 1047 -15.92 -23.01 17.60
C GLU A 1047 -16.47 -21.59 17.37
N SER A 1048 -16.96 -20.95 18.43
CA SER A 1048 -17.51 -19.59 18.37
C SER A 1048 -16.49 -18.57 17.85
N ARG A 1049 -15.28 -18.56 18.43
CA ARG A 1049 -14.22 -17.62 18.03
C ARG A 1049 -13.64 -17.90 16.65
N PHE A 1050 -13.56 -19.17 16.26
CA PHE A 1050 -13.12 -19.53 14.91
C PHE A 1050 -14.10 -19.02 13.86
N ASN A 1051 -15.41 -19.21 14.09
CA ASN A 1051 -16.45 -18.70 13.18
C ASN A 1051 -16.45 -17.16 13.08
N GLN A 1052 -16.14 -16.46 14.18
CA GLN A 1052 -15.97 -15.00 14.17
C GLN A 1052 -14.73 -14.55 13.37
N ALA A 1053 -13.69 -15.38 13.31
CA ALA A 1053 -12.45 -15.09 12.60
C ALA A 1053 -12.55 -15.29 11.07
N ILE A 1054 -13.64 -15.86 10.56
CA ILE A 1054 -13.84 -16.06 9.12
C ILE A 1054 -14.00 -14.71 8.42
N VAL A 1055 -13.30 -14.55 7.30
CA VAL A 1055 -13.37 -13.34 6.48
C VAL A 1055 -14.78 -13.10 5.96
N GLN A 1056 -15.24 -11.85 6.01
CA GLN A 1056 -16.60 -11.50 5.58
C GLN A 1056 -16.66 -11.29 4.06
N PRO A 1057 -17.61 -11.92 3.34
CA PRO A 1057 -17.85 -11.61 1.93
C PRO A 1057 -18.17 -10.13 1.72
N GLY A 1058 -17.65 -9.55 0.63
CA GLY A 1058 -17.74 -8.11 0.40
C GLY A 1058 -16.51 -7.33 0.88
N GLU A 1059 -15.60 -7.96 1.64
CA GLU A 1059 -14.40 -7.28 2.10
C GLU A 1059 -13.46 -6.93 0.93
N MET A 1060 -13.05 -5.65 0.90
CA MET A 1060 -12.15 -5.08 -0.11
C MET A 1060 -10.69 -5.39 0.23
N VAL A 1061 -10.33 -6.68 0.16
CA VAL A 1061 -9.01 -7.19 0.53
C VAL A 1061 -7.86 -6.65 -0.34
N GLY A 1062 -8.14 -6.26 -1.59
CA GLY A 1062 -7.15 -5.67 -2.49
C GLY A 1062 -6.63 -4.31 -2.01
N PRO A 1063 -7.49 -3.29 -1.83
CA PRO A 1063 -7.12 -2.04 -1.17
C PRO A 1063 -6.47 -2.24 0.19
N LEU A 1064 -6.98 -3.16 1.01
CA LEU A 1064 -6.45 -3.44 2.34
C LEU A 1064 -4.99 -3.93 2.28
N ALA A 1065 -4.70 -4.89 1.40
CA ALA A 1065 -3.36 -5.41 1.18
C ALA A 1065 -2.43 -4.34 0.59
N ALA A 1066 -2.91 -3.54 -0.35
CA ALA A 1066 -2.15 -2.42 -0.92
C ALA A 1066 -1.73 -1.42 0.15
N GLN A 1067 -2.67 -1.05 1.03
CA GLN A 1067 -2.42 -0.13 2.13
C GLN A 1067 -1.46 -0.71 3.17
N SER A 1068 -1.68 -1.96 3.55
CA SER A 1068 -0.88 -2.70 4.52
C SER A 1068 0.58 -2.85 4.08
N LEU A 1069 0.84 -2.92 2.77
CA LEU A 1069 2.19 -2.99 2.21
C LEU A 1069 2.85 -1.61 2.07
N GLY A 1070 2.09 -0.59 1.64
CA GLY A 1070 2.71 0.69 1.33
C GLY A 1070 2.78 1.68 2.49
N GLU A 1071 1.98 1.54 3.55
CA GLU A 1071 2.15 2.34 4.77
C GLU A 1071 3.51 2.07 5.45
N PRO A 1072 3.94 0.81 5.69
CA PRO A 1072 5.27 0.53 6.24
C PRO A 1072 6.38 0.98 5.30
N ALA A 1073 6.15 0.94 3.98
CA ALA A 1073 7.12 1.42 3.02
C ALA A 1073 7.45 2.91 3.19
N THR A 1074 6.53 3.71 3.76
CA THR A 1074 6.83 5.10 4.14
C THR A 1074 7.75 5.18 5.35
N GLN A 1075 7.65 4.24 6.30
CA GLN A 1075 8.47 4.16 7.51
C GLN A 1075 9.85 3.49 7.27
N MET A 1076 9.93 2.53 6.35
CA MET A 1076 11.17 1.80 5.97
C MET A 1076 12.25 2.71 5.38
N THR A 1077 11.91 3.95 5.08
CA THR A 1077 12.77 4.97 4.46
C THR A 1077 13.95 5.37 5.34
N LEU A 1078 13.81 5.34 6.67
CA LEU A 1078 14.81 5.78 7.63
C LEU A 1078 15.80 4.67 8.02
N ASN A 1079 15.38 3.40 7.99
CA ASN A 1079 16.15 2.29 8.58
C ASN A 1079 17.23 1.66 7.68
N THR A 1080 17.31 2.02 6.39
CA THR A 1080 18.18 1.32 5.43
C THR A 1080 19.66 1.67 5.49
N PHE A 1081 20.05 2.81 6.07
CA PHE A 1081 21.43 3.30 6.05
C PHE A 1081 22.19 3.10 7.37
N HIS A 1082 21.57 2.46 8.36
CA HIS A 1082 22.12 2.33 9.72
C HIS A 1082 22.74 0.96 10.05
N TYR A 1083 22.76 0.01 9.12
CA TYR A 1083 23.46 -1.28 9.33
C TYR A 1083 24.95 -1.14 9.01
N ALA A 1084 25.75 -0.76 10.01
CA ALA A 1084 27.19 -0.89 9.97
C ALA A 1084 27.59 -2.33 10.40
N GLY A 1085 28.45 -3.01 9.63
CA GLY A 1085 29.10 -4.25 10.08
C GLY A 1085 29.09 -5.46 9.13
N VAL A 1086 28.40 -5.41 7.97
CA VAL A 1086 28.44 -6.52 6.99
C VAL A 1086 28.78 -6.00 5.60
N SER A 1087 30.08 -5.78 5.35
CA SER A 1087 30.57 -5.10 4.15
C SER A 1087 30.54 -5.93 2.86
N ALA A 1088 30.27 -7.24 2.93
CA ALA A 1088 30.32 -8.11 1.76
C ALA A 1088 29.13 -7.94 0.79
N LYS A 1089 28.02 -7.31 1.22
CA LYS A 1089 26.85 -7.10 0.35
C LYS A 1089 26.16 -5.77 0.67
N ASN A 1090 26.52 -4.71 -0.05
CA ASN A 1090 25.70 -3.49 -0.17
C ASN A 1090 24.42 -3.82 -0.96
N VAL A 1091 23.49 -4.57 -0.35
CA VAL A 1091 22.22 -4.93 -0.98
C VAL A 1091 21.34 -3.67 -1.03
N THR A 1092 20.69 -3.42 -2.17
CA THR A 1092 19.65 -2.39 -2.22
C THR A 1092 18.48 -2.83 -1.33
N LEU A 1093 18.21 -2.06 -0.28
CA LEU A 1093 17.13 -2.30 0.68
C LEU A 1093 16.08 -1.18 0.61
N GLY A 1094 14.97 -1.37 1.32
CA GLY A 1094 13.91 -0.35 1.48
C GLY A 1094 13.20 0.01 0.18
N VAL A 1095 12.84 1.29 0.04
CA VAL A 1095 11.99 1.80 -1.06
C VAL A 1095 12.61 1.58 -2.46
N PRO A 1096 13.92 1.80 -2.69
CA PRO A 1096 14.53 1.51 -3.99
C PRO A 1096 14.36 0.04 -4.41
N ARG A 1097 14.49 -0.90 -3.46
CA ARG A 1097 14.30 -2.32 -3.74
C ARG A 1097 12.84 -2.67 -4.03
N LEU A 1098 11.93 -2.11 -3.25
CA LEU A 1098 10.50 -2.28 -3.49
C LEU A 1098 10.10 -1.77 -4.89
N LYS A 1099 10.69 -0.65 -5.33
CA LYS A 1099 10.50 -0.10 -6.68
C LYS A 1099 11.02 -1.05 -7.77
N GLU A 1100 12.18 -1.67 -7.58
CA GLU A 1100 12.71 -2.69 -8.50
C GLU A 1100 11.78 -3.89 -8.63
N ILE A 1101 11.26 -4.38 -7.50
CA ILE A 1101 10.36 -5.54 -7.44
C ILE A 1101 9.03 -5.21 -8.14
N ILE A 1102 8.38 -4.10 -7.78
CA ILE A 1102 7.08 -3.70 -8.36
C ILE A 1102 7.19 -3.39 -9.86
N ASN A 1103 8.33 -2.85 -10.30
CA ASN A 1103 8.56 -2.58 -11.72
C ASN A 1103 9.02 -3.82 -12.50
N VAL A 1104 9.35 -4.92 -11.83
CA VAL A 1104 9.97 -6.11 -12.42
C VAL A 1104 11.17 -5.69 -13.28
N SER A 1105 12.11 -4.96 -12.66
CA SER A 1105 13.28 -4.43 -13.38
C SER A 1105 14.13 -5.56 -13.93
N LYS A 1106 14.45 -5.52 -15.23
CA LYS A 1106 15.34 -6.50 -15.88
C LYS A 1106 16.79 -6.38 -15.42
N GLN A 1107 17.20 -5.18 -14.99
CA GLN A 1107 18.54 -4.88 -14.50
C GLN A 1107 18.40 -4.34 -13.07
N PRO A 1108 18.33 -5.22 -12.05
CA PRO A 1108 18.36 -4.77 -10.65
C PRO A 1108 19.74 -4.18 -10.31
N LYS A 1109 19.81 -3.23 -9.37
CA LYS A 1109 21.08 -2.59 -9.01
C LYS A 1109 22.07 -3.54 -8.34
N THR A 1110 21.58 -4.49 -7.54
CA THR A 1110 22.41 -5.43 -6.77
C THR A 1110 21.98 -6.88 -7.02
N PRO A 1111 22.23 -7.43 -8.22
CA PRO A 1111 21.99 -8.84 -8.47
C PRO A 1111 22.91 -9.66 -7.56
N SER A 1112 22.32 -10.53 -6.73
CA SER A 1112 23.09 -11.39 -5.83
C SER A 1112 22.58 -12.82 -5.92
N LEU A 1113 23.50 -13.76 -5.72
CA LEU A 1113 23.23 -15.19 -5.68
C LEU A 1113 23.68 -15.72 -4.32
N THR A 1114 22.88 -16.60 -3.72
CA THR A 1114 23.26 -17.36 -2.52
C THR A 1114 23.32 -18.82 -2.92
N VAL A 1115 24.52 -19.39 -2.93
CA VAL A 1115 24.77 -20.78 -3.33
C VAL A 1115 24.95 -21.61 -2.06
N PHE A 1116 24.09 -22.61 -1.88
CA PHE A 1116 24.22 -23.56 -0.79
C PHE A 1116 25.09 -24.74 -1.25
N LEU A 1117 26.11 -25.08 -0.46
CA LEU A 1117 27.02 -26.19 -0.72
C LEU A 1117 26.42 -27.51 -0.21
N MET A 1118 26.90 -28.65 -0.73
CA MET A 1118 26.40 -29.99 -0.39
C MET A 1118 27.49 -30.88 0.21
N GLY A 1119 27.09 -31.86 1.03
CA GLY A 1119 27.99 -32.88 1.57
C GLY A 1119 29.15 -32.31 2.40
N GLU A 1120 30.37 -32.78 2.13
CA GLU A 1120 31.57 -32.31 2.84
C GLU A 1120 31.96 -30.88 2.48
N THR A 1121 31.65 -30.42 1.26
CA THR A 1121 32.00 -29.06 0.79
C THR A 1121 31.30 -27.97 1.60
N ALA A 1122 30.14 -28.28 2.19
CA ALA A 1122 29.43 -27.37 3.10
C ALA A 1122 30.07 -27.26 4.49
N LYS A 1123 30.88 -28.25 4.89
CA LYS A 1123 31.49 -28.33 6.22
C LYS A 1123 32.96 -27.88 6.23
N LYS A 1124 33.69 -28.09 5.13
CA LYS A 1124 35.12 -27.78 5.00
C LYS A 1124 35.34 -26.47 4.23
N ALA A 1125 36.06 -25.52 4.84
CA ALA A 1125 36.32 -24.20 4.25
C ALA A 1125 37.17 -24.27 2.97
N GLU A 1126 38.16 -25.16 2.89
CA GLU A 1126 38.99 -25.33 1.69
C GLU A 1126 38.18 -25.83 0.50
N ALA A 1127 37.36 -26.85 0.70
CA ALA A 1127 36.48 -27.37 -0.35
C ALA A 1127 35.42 -26.33 -0.79
N ALA A 1128 34.98 -25.45 0.12
CA ALA A 1128 34.13 -24.31 -0.23
C ALA A 1128 34.88 -23.27 -1.09
N LYS A 1129 36.17 -23.05 -0.82
CA LYS A 1129 37.04 -22.17 -1.61
C LYS A 1129 37.23 -22.70 -3.03
N ASP A 1130 37.40 -24.00 -3.21
CA ASP A 1130 37.49 -24.61 -4.55
C ASP A 1130 36.23 -24.35 -5.38
N VAL A 1131 35.05 -24.47 -4.76
CA VAL A 1131 33.78 -24.14 -5.42
C VAL A 1131 33.70 -22.65 -5.74
N LEU A 1132 34.14 -21.77 -4.83
CA LEU A 1132 34.19 -20.33 -5.07
C LEU A 1132 35.05 -20.00 -6.29
N CYS A 1133 36.27 -20.54 -6.37
CA CYS A 1133 37.19 -20.29 -7.50
C CYS A 1133 36.63 -20.79 -8.84
N ARG A 1134 35.82 -21.86 -8.85
CA ARG A 1134 35.16 -22.35 -10.08
C ARG A 1134 34.00 -21.48 -10.53
N LEU A 1135 33.33 -20.78 -9.60
CA LEU A 1135 32.18 -19.92 -9.89
C LEU A 1135 32.60 -18.47 -10.20
N GLU A 1136 33.68 -18.00 -9.58
CA GLU A 1136 34.17 -16.65 -9.82
C GLU A 1136 34.63 -16.49 -11.27
N HIS A 1137 34.09 -15.47 -11.95
CA HIS A 1137 34.52 -15.15 -13.30
C HIS A 1137 35.92 -14.55 -13.28
N THR A 1138 36.91 -15.32 -13.75
CA THR A 1138 38.30 -14.89 -13.87
C THR A 1138 38.66 -14.74 -15.34
N THR A 1139 38.99 -13.51 -15.74
CA THR A 1139 39.53 -13.20 -17.07
C THR A 1139 41.04 -13.12 -17.01
N LEU A 1140 41.75 -13.37 -18.12
CA LEU A 1140 43.21 -13.20 -18.20
C LEU A 1140 43.66 -11.81 -17.68
N ARG A 1141 42.89 -10.76 -17.96
CA ARG A 1141 43.11 -9.40 -17.43
C ARG A 1141 43.24 -9.31 -15.89
N LYS A 1142 42.60 -10.19 -15.12
CA LYS A 1142 42.69 -10.16 -13.64
C LYS A 1142 44.06 -10.63 -13.14
N VAL A 1143 44.67 -11.57 -13.86
CA VAL A 1143 45.96 -12.19 -13.52
C VAL A 1143 47.14 -11.57 -14.28
N THR A 1144 46.88 -10.88 -15.38
CA THR A 1144 47.91 -10.20 -16.18
C THR A 1144 48.44 -8.94 -15.48
N ALA A 1145 49.75 -8.87 -15.30
CA ALA A 1145 50.48 -7.68 -14.86
C ALA A 1145 50.66 -6.68 -16.01
N ASN A 1146 51.16 -7.14 -17.16
CA ASN A 1146 51.33 -6.33 -18.37
C ASN A 1146 51.14 -7.17 -19.66
N THR A 1147 50.96 -6.48 -20.78
CA THR A 1147 50.96 -7.07 -22.12
C THR A 1147 51.84 -6.24 -23.03
N SER A 1148 52.81 -6.87 -23.69
CA SER A 1148 53.74 -6.21 -24.61
C SER A 1148 53.79 -6.94 -25.94
N ILE A 1149 53.91 -6.18 -27.03
CA ILE A 1149 54.05 -6.71 -28.38
C ILE A 1149 55.48 -6.43 -28.83
N TYR A 1150 56.21 -7.49 -29.15
CA TYR A 1150 57.56 -7.42 -29.68
C TYR A 1150 57.56 -7.87 -31.14
N TYR A 1151 58.53 -7.35 -31.88
CA TYR A 1151 58.89 -7.90 -33.17
C TYR A 1151 60.10 -8.80 -32.94
N ASP A 1152 59.88 -10.11 -32.93
CA ASP A 1152 60.89 -11.13 -32.68
C ASP A 1152 61.02 -12.03 -33.93
N PRO A 1153 61.94 -11.69 -34.85
CA PRO A 1153 61.97 -12.27 -36.20
C PRO A 1153 62.47 -13.72 -36.23
N LYS A 1154 63.08 -14.23 -35.16
CA LYS A 1154 63.62 -15.59 -35.09
C LYS A 1154 62.89 -16.37 -33.99
N PRO A 1155 61.99 -17.31 -34.33
CA PRO A 1155 61.28 -18.06 -33.30
C PRO A 1155 62.18 -18.94 -32.42
N THR A 1156 63.37 -19.33 -32.90
CA THR A 1156 64.32 -20.19 -32.20
C THR A 1156 65.28 -19.46 -31.25
N ASP A 1157 65.36 -18.13 -31.32
CA ASP A 1157 66.22 -17.30 -30.44
C ASP A 1157 65.55 -15.95 -30.27
N THR A 1158 65.28 -15.55 -29.04
CA THR A 1158 64.46 -14.38 -28.75
C THR A 1158 65.30 -13.13 -28.50
N CYS A 1159 64.77 -11.96 -28.85
CA CYS A 1159 65.35 -10.67 -28.48
C CYS A 1159 65.12 -10.28 -27.01
N ILE A 1160 64.42 -11.11 -26.22
CA ILE A 1160 64.07 -10.86 -24.82
C ILE A 1160 64.97 -11.71 -23.92
N ASP A 1161 65.87 -11.07 -23.17
CA ASP A 1161 66.88 -11.76 -22.35
C ASP A 1161 66.28 -12.71 -21.30
N GLU A 1162 65.14 -12.32 -20.71
CA GLU A 1162 64.42 -13.10 -19.69
C GLU A 1162 63.80 -14.39 -20.24
N ASP A 1163 63.41 -14.40 -21.52
CA ASP A 1163 62.70 -15.51 -22.15
C ASP A 1163 63.66 -16.45 -22.89
N ARG A 1164 64.93 -16.07 -23.05
CA ARG A 1164 65.92 -16.78 -23.86
C ARG A 1164 66.16 -18.23 -23.44
N GLU A 1165 66.29 -18.45 -22.14
CA GLU A 1165 66.47 -19.79 -21.55
C GLU A 1165 65.23 -20.67 -21.73
N TRP A 1166 64.03 -20.08 -21.64
CA TRP A 1166 62.76 -20.79 -21.83
C TRP A 1166 62.53 -21.19 -23.29
N VAL A 1167 62.82 -20.27 -24.22
CA VAL A 1167 62.65 -20.50 -25.66
C VAL A 1167 63.63 -21.55 -26.16
N SER A 1168 64.91 -21.49 -25.75
CA SER A 1168 65.91 -22.49 -26.13
C SER A 1168 65.51 -23.90 -25.66
N LEU A 1169 65.07 -24.00 -24.40
CA LEU A 1169 64.68 -25.29 -23.79
C LEU A 1169 63.40 -25.86 -24.40
N PHE A 1170 62.45 -25.00 -24.82
CA PHE A 1170 61.21 -25.43 -25.47
C PHE A 1170 61.46 -26.04 -26.86
N TYR A 1171 62.30 -25.39 -27.68
CA TYR A 1171 62.60 -25.88 -29.03
C TYR A 1171 63.59 -27.07 -29.06
N GLU A 1172 64.37 -27.28 -27.99
CA GLU A 1172 65.16 -28.51 -27.80
C GLU A 1172 64.27 -29.74 -27.51
N LEU A 1173 63.12 -29.55 -26.87
CA LEU A 1173 62.21 -30.63 -26.46
C LEU A 1173 61.17 -31.03 -27.52
N ASP A 1174 60.69 -30.10 -28.35
CA ASP A 1174 59.67 -30.35 -29.40
C ASP A 1174 60.01 -29.58 -30.70
N PRO A 1175 60.74 -30.21 -31.65
CA PRO A 1175 61.18 -29.55 -32.88
C PRO A 1175 60.02 -29.44 -33.89
N ARG A 1176 59.18 -28.41 -33.72
CA ARG A 1176 58.10 -28.08 -34.67
C ARG A 1176 58.61 -27.24 -35.85
N ASN A 1177 57.87 -27.29 -36.96
CA ASN A 1177 58.20 -26.60 -38.20
C ASN A 1177 58.11 -25.06 -38.05
N VAL A 1178 59.27 -24.38 -38.06
CA VAL A 1178 59.45 -22.97 -37.68
C VAL A 1178 59.00 -21.99 -38.78
N GLU A 1179 58.89 -22.45 -40.03
CA GLU A 1179 58.58 -21.60 -41.20
C GLU A 1179 57.16 -21.00 -41.21
N SER A 1180 56.28 -21.46 -40.31
CA SER A 1180 54.87 -21.06 -40.25
C SER A 1180 54.53 -20.02 -39.16
N VAL A 1181 55.52 -19.56 -38.40
CA VAL A 1181 55.31 -18.69 -37.22
C VAL A 1181 55.48 -17.21 -37.58
N SER A 1182 54.59 -16.35 -37.06
CA SER A 1182 54.67 -14.90 -37.25
C SER A 1182 55.87 -14.29 -36.52
N PRO A 1183 56.55 -13.27 -37.07
CA PRO A 1183 57.61 -12.53 -36.37
C PRO A 1183 57.08 -11.56 -35.30
N TRP A 1184 55.76 -11.46 -35.12
CA TRP A 1184 55.16 -10.64 -34.07
C TRP A 1184 54.85 -11.51 -32.85
N LEU A 1185 55.52 -11.21 -31.73
CA LEU A 1185 55.38 -11.89 -30.45
C LEU A 1185 54.49 -11.06 -29.52
N LEU A 1186 53.45 -11.69 -28.94
CA LEU A 1186 52.67 -11.11 -27.84
C LEU A 1186 53.12 -11.74 -26.52
N ARG A 1187 53.81 -10.96 -25.68
CA ARG A 1187 54.23 -11.37 -24.34
C ARG A 1187 53.20 -10.92 -23.31
N ILE A 1188 52.82 -11.83 -22.42
CA ILE A 1188 51.85 -11.59 -21.34
C ILE A 1188 52.51 -11.97 -20.02
N GLU A 1189 52.81 -10.99 -19.18
CA GLU A 1189 53.36 -11.23 -17.84
C GLU A 1189 52.23 -11.42 -16.83
N LEU A 1190 52.30 -12.48 -16.01
CA LEU A 1190 51.29 -12.81 -15.02
C LEU A 1190 51.78 -12.48 -13.60
N ASP A 1191 50.92 -11.87 -12.78
CA ASP A 1191 51.22 -11.54 -11.38
C ASP A 1191 50.97 -12.77 -10.49
N ARG A 1192 51.99 -13.25 -9.77
CA ARG A 1192 51.87 -14.40 -8.85
C ARG A 1192 51.00 -14.14 -7.62
N LYS A 1193 50.77 -12.87 -7.25
CA LYS A 1193 49.95 -12.50 -6.08
C LYS A 1193 48.45 -12.43 -6.39
N ARG A 1194 48.06 -12.43 -7.67
CA ARG A 1194 46.67 -12.27 -8.13
C ARG A 1194 46.16 -13.54 -8.79
#